data_AF-A0A3C0VIV0-F1
#
_entry.id   AF-A0A3C0VIV0-F1
#
_cell.length_a   1.000
_cell.length_b   1.000
_cell.length_c   1.000
_cell.angle_alpha   90.00
_cell.angle_beta   90.00
_cell.angle_gamma   90.00
#
_symmetry.space_group_name_H-M   'P 1'
#
loop_
_entity.id
_entity.type
_entity.pdbx_description
1 polymer ?
#
loop_
_entity_poly.entity_id
_entity_poly.type
_entity_poly.pdbx_seq_one_letter_code
_entity_poly.pdbx_strand_id
1 'polypeptide(L)'
;AFSGAVTSVTIPAGGVSAKVYYKDTTAAMVTLAATAAGLAGSDLYVNVIENVPAEQGEVAIYTGNVGWTDLPSANAQAQICVDKLDFLGITWEWFDSSADLADLAQWVVDRTGDGKLDVLITYGYLPESIYAPGNTEPDGSIAELFIESTDGDTIINHADYMFYVTTPCCNGDTALMNIMDIPGINMWDDWRVAVTPDGADISPSLAEYQGSQLFFWTNRPLHIDQLANDWFVEAVLAENAAGTRADPVIVRDGNRGRLVPIFQAANRIDPKGVVAAEVIAWLYDIPLGNPTKLGITGTATIIEGRPLRLAVQVQNDMGGPSPVTTARVVSLATSSAAGRFDIALDGSFNGTVTSVTVPAGESTAVFYYKDPTPGAPTLTASSTGLASGTFQVSVTARSFAPAGEVAIYTGAAWWIDKGSADAQATICEGSLLGAGIPVTRFTLESDQTALAEWVTDKTNNGKLDVLVLYGCLPRSIYPAGNTMPDGSLAELFIESADGDAIMNHGDWMFYVDYDAIGTRLENGPAGLQNMMDIPGISMAGGNNPMTVTNEGRDIAEHLVDFLTDRPFHVNELAGEWVVEASLAQSTDGAYADPIIVRDGSRGRLIPVFQAENQADPKGAVAAEIIAWLMQKELGGASELGLAGDKSEILEGWPVQATVTIQGAGGIPYPAETATVVSLTKSSATGAFDLVKDGAFNGTVTSVTIPAGSASAVFYFKDSTAGLVTVTASAAGLADGTLQVRVLDDTVVGQGEVAIYTGAVGWIDKGAADAQAAICMQMLTEAEITNTPFASVDNNAALAEWVSDRTNNGKLDVLVLYGYYPDTLYPAGNTMPDGSVGELFIESTDGDVILNHADWMFYVSSATNGQLGLESMMDLTGFNLGYDNTPVFVTAEGAAIAPSLGDFQSDRPFPLASLGNAWFAEAVLAQNTSGALAEPVIVRDGNRGRLAPVYQTMSEDNPKGAVAAEIITWLMDKTSGGEPPTNIYVLMGNVNTDTKVDIADAIALLGYLFGGGLKPPPVCAKAADANDDNKLDIADAIKILGYLFSQQPMLAPDHSTITAANNTCKGYAADGIDTSDGKPYFPVQVSGLPPCATPCVP
;
A
#
# COMPACT_ATOMS: atom_id res chain seq x y z
N ALA A 1 18.23 -21.02 32.78
CA ALA A 1 18.91 -22.05 33.61
C ALA A 1 18.58 -21.83 35.09
N PHE A 2 17.83 -22.74 35.71
CA PHE A 2 17.43 -22.69 37.12
C PHE A 2 18.59 -23.04 38.07
N SER A 3 19.70 -22.31 37.98
CA SER A 3 20.92 -22.53 38.77
C SER A 3 20.88 -21.93 40.18
N GLY A 4 19.77 -21.28 40.55
CA GLY A 4 19.62 -20.51 41.80
C GLY A 4 20.39 -19.18 41.81
N ALA A 5 21.01 -18.78 40.70
CA ALA A 5 21.78 -17.53 40.62
C ALA A 5 20.90 -16.27 40.61
N VAL A 6 19.65 -16.38 40.15
CA VAL A 6 18.70 -15.26 40.11
C VAL A 6 18.05 -15.13 41.49
N THR A 7 18.41 -14.08 42.23
CA THR A 7 17.91 -13.80 43.60
C THR A 7 17.24 -12.43 43.72
N SER A 8 17.26 -11.63 42.65
CA SER A 8 16.60 -10.32 42.56
C SER A 8 16.31 -9.99 41.10
N VAL A 9 15.30 -9.14 40.86
CA VAL A 9 14.94 -8.62 39.55
C VAL A 9 14.84 -7.09 39.63
N THR A 10 15.22 -6.41 38.55
CA THR A 10 15.12 -4.95 38.47
C THR A 10 13.92 -4.58 37.60
N ILE A 11 13.02 -3.75 38.12
CA ILE A 11 11.97 -3.12 37.33
C ILE A 11 12.58 -1.84 36.72
N PRO A 12 12.62 -1.68 35.38
CA PRO A 12 13.19 -0.49 34.74
C PRO A 12 12.44 0.79 35.14
N ALA A 13 13.10 1.95 35.04
CA ALA A 13 12.47 3.23 35.30
C ALA A 13 11.27 3.44 34.34
N GLY A 14 10.08 3.64 34.90
CA GLY A 14 8.81 3.71 34.15
C GLY A 14 8.04 2.39 34.04
N GLY A 15 8.65 1.26 34.42
CA GLY A 15 7.99 -0.04 34.48
C GLY A 15 7.21 -0.27 35.78
N VAL A 16 6.17 -1.10 35.72
CA VAL A 16 5.32 -1.44 36.89
C VAL A 16 5.41 -2.91 37.32
N SER A 17 6.08 -3.77 36.54
CA SER A 17 6.22 -5.20 36.83
C SER A 17 7.50 -5.79 36.23
N ALA A 18 7.88 -6.98 36.69
CA ALA A 18 8.91 -7.83 36.08
C ALA A 18 8.49 -9.31 36.18
N LYS A 19 8.80 -10.11 35.15
CA LYS A 19 8.52 -11.55 35.13
C LYS A 19 9.65 -12.34 35.79
N VAL A 20 9.32 -13.36 36.59
CA VAL A 20 10.26 -14.30 37.20
C VAL A 20 9.76 -15.73 36.98
N TYR A 21 10.67 -16.68 36.86
CA TYR A 21 10.35 -18.10 36.69
C TYR A 21 10.84 -18.88 37.92
N TYR A 22 10.01 -19.78 38.44
CA TYR A 22 10.30 -20.65 39.57
C TYR A 22 10.24 -22.12 39.15
N LYS A 23 11.17 -22.93 39.65
CA LYS A 23 11.16 -24.39 39.48
C LYS A 23 11.61 -25.03 40.77
N ASP A 24 10.84 -26.01 41.23
CA ASP A 24 11.19 -26.90 42.34
C ASP A 24 10.97 -28.34 41.87
N THR A 25 11.74 -29.26 42.43
CA THR A 25 11.62 -30.70 42.18
C THR A 25 11.09 -31.45 43.40
N THR A 26 10.83 -30.75 44.50
CA THR A 26 10.37 -31.34 45.76
C THR A 26 8.91 -31.00 45.97
N ALA A 27 8.05 -32.03 46.05
CA ALA A 27 6.64 -31.83 46.36
C ALA A 27 6.48 -31.23 47.77
N ALA A 28 6.00 -29.99 47.83
CA ALA A 28 5.80 -29.22 49.05
C ALA A 28 5.02 -27.94 48.75
N MET A 29 4.35 -27.38 49.77
CA MET A 29 3.92 -25.98 49.71
C MET A 29 5.13 -25.08 49.93
N VAL A 30 5.42 -24.22 48.96
CA VAL A 30 6.53 -23.27 48.96
C VAL A 30 5.96 -21.85 49.03
N THR A 31 6.61 -20.98 49.80
CA THR A 31 6.28 -19.55 49.84
C THR A 31 7.31 -18.75 49.03
N LEU A 32 6.84 -18.05 48.00
CA LEU A 32 7.62 -17.07 47.26
C LEU A 32 7.33 -15.67 47.81
N ALA A 33 8.36 -15.00 48.31
CA ALA A 33 8.25 -13.66 48.87
C ALA A 33 9.15 -12.68 48.10
N ALA A 34 8.59 -11.53 47.73
CA ALA A 34 9.33 -10.43 47.12
C ALA A 34 9.48 -9.27 48.13
N THR A 35 10.68 -8.70 48.22
CA THR A 35 10.95 -7.54 49.10
C THR A 35 11.72 -6.46 48.32
N ALA A 36 11.36 -5.20 48.58
CA ALA A 36 12.08 -4.03 48.06
C ALA A 36 12.07 -2.93 49.12
N ALA A 37 13.15 -2.17 49.22
CA ALA A 37 13.28 -1.12 50.24
C ALA A 37 12.15 -0.09 50.12
N GLY A 38 11.37 0.09 51.17
CA GLY A 38 10.26 1.05 51.21
C GLY A 38 8.92 0.53 50.68
N LEU A 39 8.83 -0.73 50.24
CA LEU A 39 7.60 -1.36 49.74
C LEU A 39 7.24 -2.58 50.60
N ALA A 40 5.94 -2.78 50.84
CA ALA A 40 5.44 -4.00 51.46
C ALA A 40 5.23 -5.08 50.39
N GLY A 41 5.70 -6.30 50.65
CA GLY A 41 5.45 -7.46 49.78
C GLY A 41 4.25 -8.28 50.26
N SER A 42 3.68 -9.08 49.36
CA SER A 42 2.73 -10.15 49.65
C SER A 42 3.37 -11.49 49.31
N ASP A 43 3.06 -12.52 50.11
CA ASP A 43 3.51 -13.88 49.85
C ASP A 43 2.67 -14.54 48.75
N LEU A 44 3.32 -15.23 47.82
CA LEU A 44 2.69 -16.17 46.90
C LEU A 44 2.94 -17.60 47.41
N TYR A 45 1.87 -18.34 47.66
CA TYR A 45 1.96 -19.75 48.02
C TYR A 45 1.86 -20.61 46.77
N VAL A 46 2.89 -21.41 46.51
CA VAL A 46 2.98 -22.33 45.39
C VAL A 46 2.91 -23.76 45.92
N ASN A 47 1.90 -24.52 45.50
CA ASN A 47 1.81 -25.93 45.84
C ASN A 47 2.58 -26.75 44.79
N VAL A 48 3.79 -27.20 45.12
CA VAL A 48 4.54 -28.12 44.27
C VAL A 48 3.99 -29.51 44.51
N ILE A 49 3.33 -30.07 43.51
CA ILE A 49 2.71 -31.40 43.58
C ILE A 49 3.70 -32.51 43.24
N GLU A 50 3.43 -33.73 43.71
CA GLU A 50 4.20 -34.91 43.35
C GLU A 50 3.91 -35.29 41.90
N ASN A 51 4.94 -35.32 41.05
CA ASN A 51 4.83 -35.89 39.72
C ASN A 51 5.01 -37.40 39.81
N VAL A 52 3.92 -38.14 39.99
CA VAL A 52 3.93 -39.60 39.98
C VAL A 52 4.13 -40.06 38.53
N PRO A 53 5.24 -40.74 38.18
CA PRO A 53 5.41 -41.29 36.85
C PRO A 53 4.41 -42.43 36.67
N ALA A 54 3.47 -42.28 35.74
CA ALA A 54 2.62 -43.38 35.29
C ALA A 54 3.41 -44.28 34.32
N GLU A 55 3.04 -45.55 34.24
CA GLU A 55 3.57 -46.43 33.19
C GLU A 55 3.04 -45.99 31.82
N GLN A 56 3.75 -46.29 30.73
CA GLN A 56 3.30 -45.94 29.38
C GLN A 56 2.02 -46.72 29.03
N GLY A 57 0.96 -46.00 28.67
CA GLY A 57 -0.30 -46.55 28.20
C GLY A 57 -0.36 -46.67 26.67
N GLU A 58 -1.57 -46.69 26.15
CA GLU A 58 -1.93 -46.82 24.75
C GLU A 58 -2.49 -45.49 24.20
N VAL A 59 -2.53 -45.36 22.88
CA VAL A 59 -3.08 -44.18 22.19
C VAL A 59 -4.31 -44.54 21.37
N ALA A 60 -5.45 -43.93 21.66
CA ALA A 60 -6.64 -43.97 20.80
C ALA A 60 -6.68 -42.74 19.90
N ILE A 61 -7.05 -42.94 18.62
CA ILE A 61 -7.29 -41.85 17.67
C ILE A 61 -8.70 -41.99 17.12
N TYR A 62 -9.50 -40.93 17.18
CA TYR A 62 -10.83 -40.91 16.62
C TYR A 62 -10.95 -39.88 15.48
N THR A 63 -11.23 -40.38 14.27
CA THR A 63 -11.58 -39.57 13.09
C THR A 63 -12.95 -39.92 12.51
N GLY A 64 -13.67 -40.87 13.11
CA GLY A 64 -14.96 -41.37 12.62
C GLY A 64 -16.04 -40.31 12.39
N ASN A 65 -15.96 -39.20 13.13
CA ASN A 65 -16.63 -37.94 12.86
C ASN A 65 -15.63 -36.81 13.09
N VAL A 66 -15.78 -35.74 12.30
CA VAL A 66 -14.90 -34.56 12.35
C VAL A 66 -15.73 -33.29 12.53
N GLY A 67 -15.11 -32.26 13.11
CA GLY A 67 -15.73 -30.94 13.30
C GLY A 67 -15.39 -29.98 12.15
N TRP A 68 -14.65 -28.92 12.48
CA TRP A 68 -14.25 -27.86 11.55
C TRP A 68 -13.11 -28.24 10.57
N THR A 69 -12.88 -29.54 10.39
CA THR A 69 -11.95 -30.11 9.41
C THR A 69 -12.68 -31.13 8.54
N ASP A 70 -12.21 -31.38 7.32
CA ASP A 70 -12.70 -32.48 6.51
C ASP A 70 -12.07 -33.83 6.91
N LEU A 71 -12.78 -34.92 6.63
CA LEU A 71 -12.39 -36.29 6.97
C LEU A 71 -11.09 -36.74 6.27
N PRO A 72 -10.89 -36.49 4.96
CA PRO A 72 -9.61 -36.76 4.30
C PRO A 72 -8.41 -36.11 5.00
N SER A 73 -8.50 -34.82 5.36
CA SER A 73 -7.44 -34.10 6.06
C SER A 73 -7.16 -34.67 7.46
N ALA A 74 -8.22 -34.98 8.22
CA ALA A 74 -8.09 -35.61 9.54
C ALA A 74 -7.43 -36.99 9.45
N ASN A 75 -7.85 -37.82 8.50
CA ASN A 75 -7.28 -39.14 8.28
C ASN A 75 -5.81 -39.08 7.83
N ALA A 76 -5.44 -38.10 7.00
CA ALA A 76 -4.05 -37.90 6.61
C ALA A 76 -3.15 -37.57 7.81
N GLN A 77 -3.61 -36.70 8.72
CA GLN A 77 -2.86 -36.37 9.94
C GLN A 77 -2.84 -37.51 10.95
N ALA A 78 -3.95 -38.24 11.10
CA ALA A 78 -4.00 -39.44 11.94
C ALA A 78 -3.02 -40.52 11.44
N GLN A 79 -2.95 -40.74 10.12
CA GLN A 79 -1.98 -41.65 9.51
C GLN A 79 -0.52 -41.25 9.84
N ILE A 80 -0.19 -39.96 9.70
CA ILE A 80 1.15 -39.45 10.05
C ILE A 80 1.47 -39.68 11.53
N CYS A 81 0.48 -39.52 12.42
CA CYS A 81 0.64 -39.77 13.84
C CYS A 81 0.93 -41.25 14.11
N VAL A 82 0.10 -42.18 13.62
CA VAL A 82 0.27 -43.62 13.87
C VAL A 82 1.57 -44.18 13.30
N ASP A 83 1.99 -43.71 12.11
CA ASP A 83 3.27 -44.12 11.52
C ASP A 83 4.46 -43.77 12.43
N LYS A 84 4.37 -42.65 13.16
CA LYS A 84 5.38 -42.20 14.12
C LYS A 84 5.25 -42.94 15.45
N LEU A 85 4.04 -43.21 15.93
CA LEU A 85 3.81 -44.01 17.12
C LEU A 85 4.34 -45.44 16.94
N ASP A 86 4.09 -46.06 15.77
CA ASP A 86 4.66 -47.36 15.39
C ASP A 86 6.19 -47.35 15.43
N PHE A 87 6.80 -46.29 14.89
CA PHE A 87 8.24 -46.11 14.92
C PHE A 87 8.78 -46.03 16.36
N LEU A 88 8.07 -45.32 17.24
CA LEU A 88 8.40 -45.18 18.66
C LEU A 88 8.09 -46.44 19.48
N GLY A 89 7.42 -47.43 18.89
CA GLY A 89 6.98 -48.65 19.57
C GLY A 89 5.82 -48.42 20.53
N ILE A 90 5.02 -47.39 20.29
CA ILE A 90 3.83 -47.04 21.08
C ILE A 90 2.63 -47.78 20.50
N THR A 91 1.89 -48.50 21.33
CA THR A 91 0.65 -49.17 20.94
C THR A 91 -0.44 -48.13 20.70
N TRP A 92 -1.18 -48.28 19.59
CA TRP A 92 -2.29 -47.42 19.24
C TRP A 92 -3.48 -48.18 18.68
N GLU A 93 -4.66 -47.58 18.76
CA GLU A 93 -5.90 -48.02 18.14
C GLU A 93 -6.56 -46.83 17.41
N TRP A 94 -7.00 -47.03 16.17
CA TRP A 94 -7.60 -45.97 15.35
C TRP A 94 -9.05 -46.32 15.00
N PHE A 95 -9.96 -45.49 15.50
CA PHE A 95 -11.39 -45.52 15.28
C PHE A 95 -11.76 -44.51 14.17
N ASP A 96 -11.74 -44.97 12.92
CA ASP A 96 -11.87 -44.14 11.72
C ASP A 96 -13.30 -44.04 11.17
N SER A 97 -14.27 -44.65 11.87
CA SER A 97 -15.67 -44.72 11.47
C SER A 97 -16.62 -44.24 12.56
N SER A 98 -17.69 -43.55 12.17
CA SER A 98 -18.79 -43.19 13.08
C SER A 98 -19.47 -44.40 13.72
N ALA A 99 -19.28 -45.61 13.17
CA ALA A 99 -19.78 -46.85 13.76
C ALA A 99 -19.01 -47.27 15.02
N ASP A 100 -17.79 -46.75 15.23
CA ASP A 100 -16.86 -47.21 16.26
C ASP A 100 -17.08 -46.54 17.62
N LEU A 101 -18.09 -45.67 17.75
CA LEU A 101 -18.37 -44.89 18.95
C LEU A 101 -18.48 -45.74 20.23
N ALA A 102 -19.09 -46.92 20.13
CA ALA A 102 -19.24 -47.82 21.27
C ALA A 102 -17.92 -48.48 21.69
N ASP A 103 -17.10 -48.86 20.71
CA ASP A 103 -15.80 -49.48 20.95
C ASP A 103 -14.81 -48.45 21.51
N LEU A 104 -14.83 -47.22 20.99
CA LEU A 104 -14.08 -46.09 21.55
C LEU A 104 -14.47 -45.83 23.02
N ALA A 105 -15.77 -45.75 23.33
CA ALA A 105 -16.21 -45.51 24.70
C ALA A 105 -15.78 -46.64 25.65
N GLN A 106 -15.82 -47.89 25.19
CA GLN A 106 -15.32 -49.03 25.96
C GLN A 106 -13.79 -48.93 26.17
N TRP A 107 -13.04 -48.52 25.15
CA TRP A 107 -11.59 -48.29 25.28
C TRP A 107 -11.30 -47.25 26.35
N VAL A 108 -11.98 -46.09 26.33
CA VAL A 108 -11.77 -45.03 27.32
C VAL A 108 -12.08 -45.52 28.74
N VAL A 109 -13.18 -46.27 28.92
CA VAL A 109 -13.53 -46.87 30.21
C VAL A 109 -12.49 -47.89 30.69
N ASP A 110 -11.96 -48.71 29.80
CA ASP A 110 -10.99 -49.75 30.13
C ASP A 110 -9.60 -49.20 30.49
N ARG A 111 -9.29 -47.98 30.04
CA ARG A 111 -8.04 -47.26 30.31
C ARG A 111 -8.12 -46.28 31.48
N THR A 112 -9.30 -45.75 31.76
CA THR A 112 -9.52 -44.85 32.91
C THR A 112 -9.09 -45.50 34.23
N GLY A 113 -8.06 -44.95 34.87
CA GLY A 113 -7.64 -45.40 36.21
C GLY A 113 -6.91 -46.75 36.21
N ASP A 114 -6.33 -47.18 35.08
CA ASP A 114 -5.60 -48.43 34.96
C ASP A 114 -4.15 -48.36 35.49
N GLY A 115 -3.69 -47.15 35.83
CA GLY A 115 -2.35 -46.89 36.35
C GLY A 115 -1.32 -46.53 35.28
N LYS A 116 -1.73 -46.37 34.03
CA LYS A 116 -0.92 -45.95 32.89
C LYS A 116 -1.42 -44.64 32.32
N LEU A 117 -0.52 -43.91 31.66
CA LEU A 117 -0.89 -42.69 30.96
C LEU A 117 -1.40 -43.09 29.58
N ASP A 118 -2.71 -43.04 29.36
CA ASP A 118 -3.33 -43.26 28.06
C ASP A 118 -3.65 -41.94 27.35
N VAL A 119 -3.70 -41.95 26.02
CA VAL A 119 -3.93 -40.73 25.22
C VAL A 119 -5.07 -40.93 24.23
N LEU A 120 -6.06 -40.05 24.25
CA LEU A 120 -7.12 -39.96 23.24
C LEU A 120 -6.89 -38.74 22.34
N ILE A 121 -6.87 -38.94 21.03
CA ILE A 121 -6.77 -37.86 20.03
C ILE A 121 -8.11 -37.70 19.30
N THR A 122 -8.64 -36.48 19.26
CA THR A 122 -9.85 -36.10 18.51
C THR A 122 -9.57 -35.01 17.48
N TYR A 123 -10.37 -34.98 16.40
CA TYR A 123 -10.28 -33.98 15.32
C TYR A 123 -11.47 -33.03 15.31
N GLY A 124 -11.58 -32.23 16.37
CA GLY A 124 -12.56 -31.15 16.50
C GLY A 124 -13.98 -31.63 16.77
N TYR A 125 -14.16 -32.92 17.07
CA TYR A 125 -15.44 -33.56 17.34
C TYR A 125 -15.33 -34.35 18.65
N LEU A 126 -16.25 -34.12 19.58
CA LEU A 126 -16.40 -34.88 20.82
C LEU A 126 -17.44 -36.00 20.62
N PRO A 127 -17.01 -37.28 20.69
CA PRO A 127 -17.89 -38.43 20.56
C PRO A 127 -19.02 -38.42 21.59
N GLU A 128 -20.27 -38.52 21.12
CA GLU A 128 -21.45 -38.54 21.98
C GLU A 128 -21.50 -39.75 22.93
N SER A 129 -20.70 -40.79 22.64
CA SER A 129 -20.58 -41.99 23.45
C SER A 129 -19.74 -41.80 24.70
N ILE A 130 -18.90 -40.75 24.77
CA ILE A 130 -18.08 -40.45 25.94
C ILE A 130 -18.49 -39.16 26.66
N TYR A 131 -19.30 -38.32 26.00
CA TYR A 131 -19.91 -37.14 26.60
C TYR A 131 -21.27 -36.83 25.95
N ALA A 132 -22.34 -36.85 26.75
CA ALA A 132 -23.69 -36.78 26.22
C ALA A 132 -24.05 -35.42 25.56
N PRO A 133 -24.74 -35.42 24.39
CA PRO A 133 -25.16 -34.19 23.71
C PRO A 133 -26.09 -33.30 24.53
N GLY A 134 -25.92 -31.98 24.40
CA GLY A 134 -26.68 -30.98 25.16
C GLY A 134 -26.19 -30.78 26.59
N ASN A 135 -24.98 -31.24 26.93
CA ASN A 135 -24.40 -31.20 28.28
C ASN A 135 -25.31 -31.86 29.33
N THR A 136 -25.95 -32.98 28.97
CA THR A 136 -26.88 -33.68 29.89
C THR A 136 -26.18 -34.49 30.97
N GLU A 137 -24.87 -34.68 30.84
CA GLU A 137 -23.99 -35.35 31.81
C GLU A 137 -22.79 -34.43 32.09
N PRO A 138 -23.00 -33.32 32.82
CA PRO A 138 -21.94 -32.34 33.10
C PRO A 138 -20.93 -32.79 34.17
N ASP A 139 -21.23 -33.87 34.91
CA ASP A 139 -20.39 -34.48 35.95
C ASP A 139 -20.54 -36.02 35.82
N GLY A 140 -19.43 -36.75 35.95
CA GLY A 140 -19.32 -38.20 35.82
C GLY A 140 -19.38 -38.74 34.39
N SER A 141 -19.14 -37.90 33.37
CA SER A 141 -19.07 -38.38 31.98
C SER A 141 -17.84 -39.27 31.76
N ILE A 142 -17.82 -40.13 30.73
CA ILE A 142 -16.67 -41.01 30.47
C ILE A 142 -15.41 -40.18 30.18
N ALA A 143 -15.54 -39.10 29.39
CA ALA A 143 -14.43 -38.20 29.08
C ALA A 143 -13.89 -37.46 30.31
N GLU A 144 -14.76 -37.03 31.21
CA GLU A 144 -14.37 -36.38 32.47
C GLU A 144 -13.70 -37.37 33.42
N LEU A 145 -14.28 -38.56 33.63
CA LEU A 145 -13.66 -39.59 34.48
C LEU A 145 -12.28 -40.01 33.97
N PHE A 146 -12.08 -40.02 32.65
CA PHE A 146 -10.78 -40.24 32.02
C PHE A 146 -9.80 -39.11 32.35
N ILE A 147 -10.21 -37.84 32.37
CA ILE A 147 -9.31 -36.74 32.74
C ILE A 147 -9.11 -36.62 34.26
N GLU A 148 -10.07 -37.06 35.06
CA GLU A 148 -10.01 -37.01 36.52
C GLU A 148 -9.25 -38.19 37.15
N SER A 149 -8.84 -39.18 36.36
CA SER A 149 -8.02 -40.30 36.81
C SER A 149 -6.61 -39.84 37.21
N THR A 150 -5.99 -40.54 38.16
CA THR A 150 -4.68 -40.16 38.73
C THR A 150 -3.47 -40.72 37.98
N ASP A 151 -3.70 -41.49 36.94
CA ASP A 151 -2.68 -42.03 36.04
C ASP A 151 -2.29 -41.07 34.92
N GLY A 152 -2.98 -39.92 34.82
CA GLY A 152 -2.54 -38.78 34.04
C GLY A 152 -2.95 -38.82 32.58
N ASP A 153 -3.98 -39.59 32.27
CA ASP A 153 -4.66 -39.70 31.00
C ASP A 153 -4.87 -38.36 30.27
N THR A 154 -4.73 -38.37 28.96
CA THR A 154 -4.63 -37.14 28.15
C THR A 154 -5.65 -37.14 27.01
N ILE A 155 -6.35 -36.02 26.82
CA ILE A 155 -7.10 -35.77 25.59
C ILE A 155 -6.39 -34.69 24.76
N ILE A 156 -5.98 -35.06 23.55
CA ILE A 156 -5.47 -34.16 22.52
C ILE A 156 -6.61 -33.80 21.57
N ASN A 157 -6.80 -32.52 21.26
CA ASN A 157 -7.78 -32.09 20.26
C ASN A 157 -7.15 -31.27 19.14
N HIS A 158 -7.56 -31.54 17.91
CA HIS A 158 -7.20 -30.82 16.71
C HIS A 158 -8.37 -29.99 16.12
N ALA A 159 -8.05 -29.03 15.26
CA ALA A 159 -8.92 -28.33 14.31
C ALA A 159 -10.00 -27.37 14.86
N ASP A 160 -10.76 -27.73 15.88
CA ASP A 160 -11.88 -26.92 16.37
C ASP A 160 -11.80 -26.65 17.88
N TYR A 161 -12.64 -25.76 18.41
CA TYR A 161 -12.83 -25.54 19.84
C TYR A 161 -13.01 -26.89 20.56
N MET A 162 -12.13 -27.15 21.53
CA MET A 162 -12.12 -28.42 22.27
C MET A 162 -13.49 -28.67 22.92
N PHE A 163 -14.11 -29.80 22.58
CA PHE A 163 -15.40 -30.27 23.11
C PHE A 163 -16.67 -29.55 22.62
N TYR A 164 -16.56 -28.63 21.67
CA TYR A 164 -17.72 -27.87 21.19
C TYR A 164 -18.70 -28.69 20.34
N VAL A 165 -18.17 -29.41 19.35
CA VAL A 165 -18.96 -30.10 18.32
C VAL A 165 -19.26 -31.54 18.76
N THR A 166 -20.52 -31.94 18.61
CA THR A 166 -21.03 -33.31 18.79
C THR A 166 -22.30 -33.47 17.94
N THR A 167 -22.98 -34.62 17.97
CA THR A 167 -24.23 -34.87 17.24
C THR A 167 -25.42 -35.18 18.18
N PRO A 168 -26.62 -34.62 17.95
CA PRO A 168 -26.97 -33.60 16.96
C PRO A 168 -26.54 -32.22 17.47
N CYS A 169 -25.63 -31.55 16.75
CA CYS A 169 -24.92 -30.33 17.15
C CYS A 169 -25.74 -29.33 18.00
N CYS A 170 -25.17 -28.77 19.09
CA CYS A 170 -23.80 -28.88 19.63
C CYS A 170 -23.82 -28.78 21.16
N ASN A 171 -22.73 -29.21 21.82
CA ASN A 171 -22.56 -29.01 23.27
C ASN A 171 -22.15 -27.57 23.61
N GLY A 172 -21.50 -26.88 22.67
CA GLY A 172 -21.11 -25.49 22.86
C GLY A 172 -19.86 -25.34 23.75
N ASP A 173 -19.60 -24.12 24.18
CA ASP A 173 -18.51 -23.76 25.10
C ASP A 173 -18.62 -24.44 26.48
N THR A 174 -19.85 -24.79 26.87
CA THR A 174 -20.20 -25.36 28.18
C THR A 174 -19.54 -26.72 28.44
N ALA A 175 -19.29 -27.55 27.41
CA ALA A 175 -18.64 -28.86 27.62
C ALA A 175 -17.22 -28.73 28.17
N LEU A 176 -16.44 -27.75 27.68
CA LEU A 176 -15.11 -27.47 28.22
C LEU A 176 -15.18 -26.98 29.66
N MET A 177 -16.14 -26.11 29.97
CA MET A 177 -16.35 -25.60 31.33
C MET A 177 -16.70 -26.72 32.31
N ASN A 178 -17.52 -27.69 31.88
CA ASN A 178 -17.92 -28.83 32.68
C ASN A 178 -16.73 -29.78 32.90
N ILE A 179 -16.08 -30.26 31.84
CA ILE A 179 -14.95 -31.21 31.97
C ILE A 179 -13.77 -30.63 32.76
N MET A 180 -13.55 -29.31 32.71
CA MET A 180 -12.49 -28.67 33.50
C MET A 180 -12.95 -28.21 34.89
N ASP A 181 -14.24 -28.25 35.22
CA ASP A 181 -14.80 -27.62 36.43
C ASP A 181 -14.47 -26.11 36.57
N ILE A 182 -14.31 -25.40 35.45
CA ILE A 182 -13.97 -23.97 35.43
C ILE A 182 -15.09 -23.18 34.76
N PRO A 183 -15.98 -22.53 35.54
CA PRO A 183 -16.97 -21.62 34.97
C PRO A 183 -16.31 -20.47 34.21
N GLY A 184 -16.63 -20.33 32.92
CA GLY A 184 -16.18 -19.22 32.07
C GLY A 184 -14.86 -19.43 31.32
N ILE A 185 -14.17 -20.57 31.51
CA ILE A 185 -13.03 -20.93 30.65
C ILE A 185 -13.51 -20.99 29.20
N ASN A 186 -12.76 -20.40 28.28
CA ASN A 186 -13.11 -20.48 26.86
C ASN A 186 -11.90 -20.45 25.91
N MET A 187 -12.19 -20.63 24.62
CA MET A 187 -11.22 -20.64 23.52
C MET A 187 -11.65 -19.73 22.36
N TRP A 188 -12.48 -18.72 22.61
CA TRP A 188 -12.89 -17.77 21.56
C TRP A 188 -11.76 -16.77 21.24
N ASP A 189 -11.88 -16.08 20.10
CA ASP A 189 -10.92 -15.08 19.56
C ASP A 189 -9.74 -15.65 18.74
N ASP A 190 -9.56 -15.13 17.52
CA ASP A 190 -8.40 -15.43 16.68
C ASP A 190 -7.17 -14.68 17.18
N TRP A 191 -6.01 -15.36 17.26
CA TRP A 191 -4.80 -14.76 17.80
C TRP A 191 -3.51 -15.20 17.10
N ARG A 192 -2.43 -14.45 17.36
CA ARG A 192 -1.07 -14.77 16.91
C ARG A 192 -0.24 -15.33 18.06
N VAL A 193 0.32 -16.51 17.88
CA VAL A 193 1.14 -17.22 18.86
C VAL A 193 2.53 -17.48 18.30
N ALA A 194 3.52 -17.53 19.18
CA ALA A 194 4.91 -17.82 18.85
C ALA A 194 5.38 -19.06 19.60
N VAL A 195 6.10 -19.95 18.91
CA VAL A 195 6.73 -21.14 19.48
C VAL A 195 7.69 -20.72 20.59
N THR A 196 7.51 -21.31 21.77
CA THR A 196 8.37 -21.05 22.92
C THR A 196 9.63 -21.92 22.85
N PRO A 197 10.68 -21.62 23.65
CA PRO A 197 11.83 -22.51 23.76
C PRO A 197 11.45 -23.93 24.17
N ASP A 198 10.53 -24.08 25.14
CA ASP A 198 10.04 -25.39 25.57
C ASP A 198 9.25 -26.07 24.44
N GLY A 199 8.49 -25.30 23.66
CA GLY A 199 7.77 -25.79 22.48
C GLY A 199 8.70 -26.32 21.38
N ALA A 200 9.81 -25.64 21.12
CA ALA A 200 10.82 -26.08 20.16
C ALA A 200 11.56 -27.34 20.63
N ASP A 201 11.76 -27.49 21.94
CA ASP A 201 12.37 -28.69 22.54
C ASP A 201 11.41 -29.89 22.53
N ILE A 202 10.12 -29.67 22.82
CA ILE A 202 9.08 -30.71 22.85
C ILE A 202 8.71 -31.13 21.42
N SER A 203 8.49 -30.16 20.53
CA SER A 203 8.10 -30.38 19.15
C SER A 203 8.97 -29.58 18.18
N PRO A 204 10.10 -30.16 17.73
CA PRO A 204 10.91 -29.59 16.66
C PRO A 204 10.12 -29.35 15.37
N SER A 205 9.11 -30.18 15.06
CA SER A 205 8.24 -29.96 13.89
C SER A 205 7.37 -28.70 14.02
N LEU A 206 6.94 -28.33 15.23
CA LEU A 206 6.23 -27.08 15.45
C LEU A 206 7.16 -25.86 15.24
N ALA A 207 8.40 -25.93 15.75
CA ALA A 207 9.39 -24.87 15.53
C ALA A 207 9.74 -24.68 14.05
N GLU A 208 9.90 -25.78 13.31
CA GLU A 208 10.12 -25.73 11.87
C GLU A 208 8.92 -25.15 11.11
N TYR A 209 7.70 -25.50 11.53
CA TYR A 209 6.48 -24.96 10.94
C TYR A 209 6.38 -23.44 11.09
N GLN A 210 6.77 -22.88 12.25
CA GLN A 210 6.89 -21.43 12.39
C GLN A 210 8.04 -20.88 11.52
N GLY A 211 9.16 -21.61 11.44
CA GLY A 211 10.32 -21.23 10.65
C GLY A 211 10.89 -19.87 11.07
N SER A 212 11.15 -19.00 10.09
CA SER A 212 11.65 -17.64 10.35
C SER A 212 10.56 -16.64 10.72
N GLN A 213 9.28 -17.03 10.71
CA GLN A 213 8.18 -16.12 11.08
C GLN A 213 8.23 -15.82 12.58
N LEU A 214 7.80 -14.60 12.95
CA LEU A 214 7.70 -14.21 14.36
C LEU A 214 6.56 -14.90 15.10
N PHE A 215 5.51 -15.31 14.38
CA PHE A 215 4.30 -15.92 14.92
C PHE A 215 3.56 -16.70 13.82
N PHE A 216 2.66 -17.59 14.23
CA PHE A 216 1.62 -18.16 13.37
C PHE A 216 0.23 -17.88 13.96
N TRP A 217 -0.81 -17.95 13.12
CA TRP A 217 -2.19 -17.71 13.54
C TRP A 217 -2.82 -18.96 14.16
N THR A 218 -3.81 -18.76 15.03
CA THR A 218 -4.71 -19.82 15.52
C THR A 218 -6.08 -19.20 15.76
N ASN A 219 -7.16 -19.92 15.43
CA ASN A 219 -8.50 -19.36 15.54
C ASN A 219 -9.08 -19.46 16.95
N ARG A 220 -8.68 -20.49 17.70
CA ARG A 220 -9.30 -20.80 19.00
C ARG A 220 -8.25 -21.24 20.02
N PRO A 221 -7.28 -20.38 20.39
CA PRO A 221 -6.30 -20.71 21.40
C PRO A 221 -6.95 -20.82 22.79
N LEU A 222 -6.39 -21.66 23.67
CA LEU A 222 -6.88 -21.78 25.03
C LEU A 222 -6.55 -20.53 25.85
N HIS A 223 -7.53 -20.05 26.62
CA HIS A 223 -7.36 -18.91 27.53
C HIS A 223 -6.68 -19.37 28.82
N ILE A 224 -5.35 -19.51 28.79
CA ILE A 224 -4.56 -20.03 29.91
C ILE A 224 -4.55 -19.10 31.14
N ASP A 225 -4.91 -17.83 30.97
CA ASP A 225 -5.12 -16.86 32.05
C ASP A 225 -6.40 -17.09 32.87
N GLN A 226 -7.33 -17.90 32.34
CA GLN A 226 -8.59 -18.26 32.99
C GLN A 226 -8.51 -19.60 33.73
N LEU A 227 -7.36 -20.30 33.70
CA LEU A 227 -7.17 -21.53 34.47
C LEU A 227 -7.36 -21.25 35.97
N ALA A 228 -8.08 -22.16 36.63
CA ALA A 228 -8.44 -22.05 38.03
C ALA A 228 -8.49 -23.45 38.66
N ASN A 229 -8.77 -23.50 39.96
CA ASN A 229 -8.76 -24.73 40.76
C ASN A 229 -7.38 -25.42 40.69
N ASP A 230 -7.36 -26.72 40.40
CA ASP A 230 -6.13 -27.52 40.32
C ASP A 230 -5.51 -27.49 38.91
N TRP A 231 -6.13 -26.82 37.93
CA TRP A 231 -5.61 -26.71 36.56
C TRP A 231 -4.45 -25.72 36.43
N PHE A 232 -3.38 -26.14 35.78
CA PHE A 232 -2.22 -25.30 35.47
C PHE A 232 -1.60 -25.66 34.11
N VAL A 233 -0.80 -24.74 33.56
CA VAL A 233 0.00 -25.00 32.35
C VAL A 233 1.21 -25.87 32.72
N GLU A 234 1.26 -27.10 32.19
CA GLU A 234 2.40 -28.00 32.36
C GLU A 234 3.51 -27.69 31.36
N ALA A 235 3.14 -27.43 30.11
CA ALA A 235 4.05 -26.95 29.07
C ALA A 235 3.31 -26.06 28.07
N VAL A 236 3.95 -24.96 27.68
CA VAL A 236 3.42 -24.04 26.67
C VAL A 236 4.24 -24.18 25.39
N LEU A 237 3.66 -24.74 24.33
CA LEU A 237 4.41 -24.98 23.10
C LEU A 237 4.42 -23.72 22.22
N ALA A 238 3.29 -23.01 22.13
CA ALA A 238 3.24 -21.69 21.52
C ALA A 238 2.27 -20.76 22.26
N GLU A 239 2.67 -19.51 22.48
CA GLU A 239 1.88 -18.51 23.22
C GLU A 239 1.85 -17.15 22.56
N ASN A 240 0.85 -16.34 22.92
CA ASN A 240 0.81 -14.96 22.53
C ASN A 240 1.79 -14.08 23.33
N ALA A 241 2.08 -12.89 22.81
CA ALA A 241 3.00 -11.95 23.46
C ALA A 241 2.60 -11.56 24.91
N ALA A 242 1.30 -11.61 25.23
CA ALA A 242 0.80 -11.35 26.57
C ALA A 242 0.99 -12.52 27.55
N GLY A 243 1.16 -13.75 27.05
CA GLY A 243 1.18 -14.98 27.83
C GLY A 243 -0.20 -15.39 28.37
N THR A 244 -1.28 -15.01 27.68
CA THR A 244 -2.67 -15.27 28.08
C THR A 244 -3.40 -16.25 27.16
N ARG A 245 -2.88 -16.47 25.94
CA ARG A 245 -3.46 -17.37 24.94
C ARG A 245 -2.38 -18.32 24.44
N ALA A 246 -2.69 -19.61 24.36
CA ALA A 246 -1.72 -20.61 23.90
C ALA A 246 -2.38 -21.70 23.05
N ASP A 247 -1.67 -22.08 21.98
CA ASP A 247 -1.99 -23.19 21.08
C ASP A 247 -0.77 -23.48 20.18
N PRO A 248 -0.09 -24.63 20.31
CA PRO A 248 -0.41 -25.72 21.24
C PRO A 248 -0.03 -25.45 22.70
N VAL A 249 -0.74 -26.09 23.63
CA VAL A 249 -0.44 -26.04 25.07
C VAL A 249 -0.84 -27.35 25.76
N ILE A 250 -0.11 -27.74 26.79
CA ILE A 250 -0.43 -28.87 27.68
C ILE A 250 -0.89 -28.28 29.01
N VAL A 251 -2.16 -28.45 29.35
CA VAL A 251 -2.70 -28.10 30.67
C VAL A 251 -3.03 -29.35 31.46
N ARG A 252 -2.79 -29.31 32.76
CA ARG A 252 -2.91 -30.46 33.65
C ARG A 252 -3.74 -30.12 34.87
N ASP A 253 -4.59 -31.06 35.28
CA ASP A 253 -5.43 -30.96 36.46
C ASP A 253 -4.73 -31.59 37.68
N GLY A 254 -3.99 -30.79 38.45
CA GLY A 254 -3.26 -31.30 39.62
C GLY A 254 -2.39 -32.51 39.29
N ASN A 255 -2.59 -33.62 40.00
CA ASN A 255 -1.92 -34.89 39.74
C ASN A 255 -2.73 -35.85 38.84
N ARG A 256 -3.81 -35.36 38.21
CA ARG A 256 -4.70 -36.10 37.31
C ARG A 256 -4.30 -35.87 35.85
N GLY A 257 -5.26 -35.99 34.95
CA GLY A 257 -5.12 -35.94 33.50
C GLY A 257 -4.84 -34.57 32.89
N ARG A 258 -4.79 -34.55 31.56
CA ARG A 258 -4.34 -33.42 30.74
C ARG A 258 -5.27 -33.14 29.57
N LEU A 259 -5.37 -31.87 29.22
CA LEU A 259 -5.96 -31.42 27.96
C LEU A 259 -4.90 -30.74 27.10
N VAL A 260 -4.87 -31.10 25.82
CA VAL A 260 -3.86 -30.61 24.88
C VAL A 260 -4.51 -30.16 23.56
N PRO A 261 -4.90 -28.88 23.44
CA PRO A 261 -5.25 -28.32 22.14
C PRO A 261 -3.98 -28.20 21.26
N ILE A 262 -4.06 -28.69 20.02
CA ILE A 262 -3.01 -28.59 19.01
C ILE A 262 -3.63 -28.14 17.68
N PHE A 263 -3.34 -26.91 17.27
CA PHE A 263 -3.81 -26.26 16.03
C PHE A 263 -5.34 -26.21 15.87
N GLN A 264 -5.98 -25.30 16.60
CA GLN A 264 -7.43 -25.09 16.55
C GLN A 264 -7.81 -24.14 15.41
N ALA A 265 -7.60 -24.60 14.16
CA ALA A 265 -7.88 -23.87 12.92
C ALA A 265 -8.58 -24.76 11.89
N ALA A 266 -9.53 -24.18 11.16
CA ALA A 266 -10.38 -24.86 10.19
C ALA A 266 -9.65 -25.18 8.87
N ASN A 267 -9.69 -26.44 8.42
CA ASN A 267 -9.14 -26.92 7.13
C ASN A 267 -7.73 -26.40 6.76
N ARG A 268 -6.92 -26.02 7.75
CA ARG A 268 -5.55 -25.54 7.52
C ARG A 268 -4.58 -26.72 7.48
N ILE A 269 -3.67 -26.68 6.51
CA ILE A 269 -2.61 -27.67 6.33
C ILE A 269 -1.56 -27.48 7.43
N ASP A 270 -1.84 -28.00 8.61
CA ASP A 270 -0.97 -27.98 9.78
C ASP A 270 -0.32 -29.35 10.01
N PRO A 271 0.88 -29.39 10.60
CA PRO A 271 1.56 -30.64 10.96
C PRO A 271 0.96 -31.30 12.22
N LYS A 272 -0.37 -31.40 12.29
CA LYS A 272 -1.12 -31.84 13.50
C LYS A 272 -0.65 -33.20 14.01
N GLY A 273 -0.55 -34.19 13.11
CA GLY A 273 -0.20 -35.56 13.46
C GLY A 273 1.26 -35.73 13.92
N VAL A 274 2.21 -35.00 13.33
CA VAL A 274 3.61 -35.06 13.78
C VAL A 274 3.81 -34.34 15.10
N VAL A 275 3.17 -33.16 15.29
CA VAL A 275 3.23 -32.45 16.57
C VAL A 275 2.59 -33.26 17.68
N ALA A 276 1.46 -33.93 17.42
CA ALA A 276 0.84 -34.85 18.38
C ALA A 276 1.77 -36.01 18.76
N ALA A 277 2.41 -36.67 17.79
CA ALA A 277 3.36 -37.76 18.07
C ALA A 277 4.57 -37.30 18.89
N GLU A 278 5.11 -36.11 18.63
CA GLU A 278 6.21 -35.53 19.40
C GLU A 278 5.80 -35.17 20.84
N VAL A 279 4.58 -34.63 21.02
CA VAL A 279 3.99 -34.40 22.35
C VAL A 279 3.79 -35.70 23.11
N ILE A 280 3.28 -36.76 22.47
CA ILE A 280 3.09 -38.07 23.09
C ILE A 280 4.44 -38.68 23.48
N ALA A 281 5.46 -38.59 22.62
CA ALA A 281 6.80 -39.03 22.95
C ALA A 281 7.35 -38.30 24.19
N TRP A 282 7.10 -36.99 24.30
CA TRP A 282 7.46 -36.22 25.49
C TRP A 282 6.70 -36.65 26.74
N LEU A 283 5.38 -36.89 26.64
CA LEU A 283 4.55 -37.41 27.75
C LEU A 283 5.06 -38.77 28.26
N TYR A 284 5.57 -39.61 27.35
CA TYR A 284 6.11 -40.94 27.65
C TYR A 284 7.61 -40.96 28.00
N ASP A 285 8.25 -39.80 28.09
CA ASP A 285 9.70 -39.64 28.32
C ASP A 285 10.56 -40.40 27.28
N ILE A 286 10.08 -40.47 26.03
CA ILE A 286 10.78 -41.09 24.91
C ILE A 286 11.56 -40.00 24.16
N PRO A 287 12.90 -40.04 24.13
CA PRO A 287 13.68 -39.04 23.41
C PRO A 287 13.47 -39.18 21.90
N LEU A 288 13.21 -38.07 21.21
CA LEU A 288 13.00 -38.05 19.75
C LEU A 288 14.23 -38.49 18.92
N GLY A 289 15.40 -38.64 19.57
CA GLY A 289 16.63 -39.13 18.98
C GLY A 289 17.55 -38.04 18.42
N ASN A 290 18.79 -38.43 18.11
CA ASN A 290 19.79 -37.56 17.49
C ASN A 290 19.60 -37.50 15.96
N PRO A 291 20.25 -36.56 15.26
CA PRO A 291 20.32 -36.59 13.80
C PRO A 291 20.85 -37.91 13.23
N THR A 292 20.07 -38.59 12.39
CA THR A 292 20.46 -39.87 11.78
C THR A 292 20.32 -39.92 10.26
N LYS A 293 19.48 -39.09 9.65
CA LYS A 293 19.24 -39.10 8.20
C LYS A 293 19.03 -37.70 7.63
N LEU A 294 19.05 -37.60 6.31
CA LEU A 294 18.75 -36.39 5.55
C LEU A 294 17.46 -36.58 4.75
N GLY A 295 16.67 -35.53 4.65
CA GLY A 295 15.56 -35.39 3.71
C GLY A 295 15.77 -34.18 2.80
N ILE A 296 15.05 -34.14 1.68
CA ILE A 296 14.89 -32.93 0.87
C ILE A 296 13.38 -32.65 0.80
N THR A 297 12.98 -31.41 1.07
CA THR A 297 11.58 -30.96 1.10
C THR A 297 11.34 -29.81 0.12
N GLY A 298 10.12 -29.70 -0.39
CA GLY A 298 9.69 -28.69 -1.38
C GLY A 298 8.81 -29.30 -2.46
N THR A 299 8.39 -28.48 -3.44
CA THR A 299 7.54 -28.92 -4.55
C THR A 299 8.31 -29.83 -5.50
N ALA A 300 7.67 -30.90 -5.97
CA ALA A 300 8.31 -31.89 -6.84
C ALA A 300 8.31 -31.51 -8.32
N THR A 301 7.49 -30.56 -8.76
CA THR A 301 7.31 -30.25 -10.20
C THR A 301 7.78 -28.83 -10.54
N ILE A 302 8.45 -28.69 -11.67
CA ILE A 302 8.85 -27.38 -12.20
C ILE A 302 8.92 -27.36 -13.74
N ILE A 303 8.70 -26.19 -14.34
CA ILE A 303 8.97 -25.95 -15.77
C ILE A 303 10.48 -25.91 -16.04
N GLU A 304 10.91 -26.50 -17.15
CA GLU A 304 12.30 -26.52 -17.60
C GLU A 304 12.95 -25.13 -17.57
N GLY A 305 14.21 -25.08 -17.11
CA GLY A 305 14.99 -23.86 -17.06
C GLY A 305 14.62 -22.88 -15.94
N ARG A 306 13.60 -23.18 -15.12
CA ARG A 306 13.27 -22.37 -13.95
C ARG A 306 13.99 -22.88 -12.69
N PRO A 307 14.40 -21.98 -11.78
CA PRO A 307 14.88 -22.38 -10.46
C PRO A 307 13.75 -22.91 -9.54
N LEU A 308 13.94 -24.10 -8.99
CA LEU A 308 13.08 -24.74 -7.99
C LEU A 308 13.67 -24.53 -6.60
N ARG A 309 12.92 -23.91 -5.69
CA ARG A 309 13.31 -23.74 -4.27
C ARG A 309 13.08 -25.05 -3.51
N LEU A 310 14.13 -25.57 -2.87
CA LEU A 310 14.10 -26.79 -2.06
C LEU A 310 14.83 -26.54 -0.73
N ALA A 311 14.58 -27.38 0.27
CA ALA A 311 15.35 -27.38 1.50
C ALA A 311 15.92 -28.78 1.76
N VAL A 312 17.15 -28.84 2.23
CA VAL A 312 17.63 -30.05 2.91
C VAL A 312 17.19 -29.98 4.37
N GLN A 313 16.76 -31.11 4.92
CA GLN A 313 16.40 -31.25 6.32
C GLN A 313 17.24 -32.35 6.96
N VAL A 314 17.86 -32.02 8.10
CA VAL A 314 18.48 -33.00 8.99
C VAL A 314 17.38 -33.58 9.86
N GLN A 315 17.25 -34.90 9.83
CA GLN A 315 16.15 -35.60 10.47
C GLN A 315 16.63 -36.56 11.55
N ASN A 316 15.80 -36.74 12.58
CA ASN A 316 15.91 -37.85 13.52
C ASN A 316 15.37 -39.15 12.88
N ASP A 317 15.38 -40.25 13.64
CA ASP A 317 14.94 -41.53 13.10
C ASP A 317 13.44 -41.56 12.73
N MET A 318 12.60 -40.77 13.41
CA MET A 318 11.17 -40.56 13.07
C MET A 318 10.93 -39.71 11.81
N GLY A 319 11.98 -39.17 11.19
CA GLY A 319 11.86 -38.26 10.06
C GLY A 319 11.43 -36.84 10.42
N GLY A 320 11.37 -36.49 11.71
CA GLY A 320 11.15 -35.11 12.17
C GLY A 320 12.46 -34.30 12.12
N PRO A 321 12.39 -32.96 12.07
CA PRO A 321 13.56 -32.10 12.05
C PRO A 321 14.41 -32.28 13.32
N SER A 322 15.73 -32.33 13.15
CA SER A 322 16.68 -32.51 14.26
C SER A 322 17.80 -31.47 14.15
N PRO A 323 17.75 -30.40 14.97
CA PRO A 323 18.73 -29.32 14.93
C PRO A 323 20.17 -29.83 15.14
N VAL A 324 21.11 -29.30 14.36
CA VAL A 324 22.53 -29.67 14.49
C VAL A 324 23.25 -28.79 15.52
N THR A 325 24.05 -29.39 16.39
CA THR A 325 24.80 -28.64 17.43
C THR A 325 26.01 -27.88 16.89
N THR A 326 26.47 -28.23 15.69
CA THR A 326 27.54 -27.55 14.94
C THR A 326 27.14 -27.48 13.48
N ALA A 327 27.55 -26.40 12.79
CA ALA A 327 27.20 -26.21 11.38
C ALA A 327 27.63 -27.43 10.54
N ARG A 328 26.71 -27.94 9.73
CA ARG A 328 26.87 -29.19 9.00
C ARG A 328 26.79 -28.99 7.50
N VAL A 329 27.84 -29.40 6.80
CA VAL A 329 27.89 -29.39 5.34
C VAL A 329 27.17 -30.64 4.80
N VAL A 330 26.26 -30.42 3.85
CA VAL A 330 25.53 -31.45 3.12
C VAL A 330 25.83 -31.34 1.63
N SER A 331 26.37 -32.41 1.05
CA SER A 331 26.64 -32.51 -0.37
C SER A 331 25.36 -32.79 -1.16
N LEU A 332 25.20 -32.11 -2.29
CA LEU A 332 24.06 -32.22 -3.20
C LEU A 332 24.50 -32.86 -4.52
N ALA A 333 23.72 -33.81 -5.04
CA ALA A 333 23.92 -34.44 -6.34
C ALA A 333 22.61 -34.55 -7.10
N THR A 334 22.66 -34.56 -8.42
CA THR A 334 21.50 -34.80 -9.30
C THR A 334 21.83 -35.90 -10.31
N SER A 335 20.83 -36.70 -10.71
CA SER A 335 20.95 -37.63 -11.82
C SER A 335 20.86 -36.96 -13.21
N SER A 336 20.50 -35.68 -13.28
CA SER A 336 20.51 -34.90 -14.52
C SER A 336 21.93 -34.46 -14.89
N ALA A 337 22.30 -34.62 -16.16
CA ALA A 337 23.58 -34.12 -16.66
C ALA A 337 23.60 -32.57 -16.76
N ALA A 338 22.44 -31.96 -16.99
CA ALA A 338 22.29 -30.52 -17.18
C ALA A 338 21.83 -29.78 -15.92
N GLY A 339 21.25 -30.49 -14.94
CA GLY A 339 20.78 -29.93 -13.67
C GLY A 339 21.90 -29.29 -12.84
N ARG A 340 21.61 -28.15 -12.21
CA ARG A 340 22.57 -27.35 -11.45
C ARG A 340 21.93 -26.83 -10.17
N PHE A 341 22.74 -26.75 -9.11
CA PHE A 341 22.34 -26.15 -7.83
C PHE A 341 22.86 -24.73 -7.70
N ASP A 342 22.20 -23.93 -6.89
CA ASP A 342 22.69 -22.65 -6.36
C ASP A 342 22.08 -22.41 -4.97
N ILE A 343 22.60 -21.43 -4.21
CA ILE A 343 22.04 -21.01 -2.91
C ILE A 343 21.21 -19.73 -3.03
N ALA A 344 21.21 -19.09 -4.21
CA ALA A 344 20.39 -17.94 -4.53
C ALA A 344 19.45 -18.26 -5.69
N LEU A 345 18.24 -17.68 -5.66
CA LEU A 345 17.25 -17.83 -6.72
C LEU A 345 17.79 -17.39 -8.09
N ASP A 346 18.42 -16.21 -8.11
CA ASP A 346 19.07 -15.61 -9.28
C ASP A 346 20.55 -16.01 -9.41
N GLY A 347 20.87 -17.18 -8.86
CA GLY A 347 22.19 -17.77 -8.95
C GLY A 347 22.66 -17.96 -10.39
N SER A 348 23.97 -18.15 -10.55
CA SER A 348 24.55 -18.40 -11.87
C SER A 348 24.22 -19.78 -12.43
N PHE A 349 23.84 -20.74 -11.56
CA PHE A 349 23.59 -22.15 -11.91
C PHE A 349 24.69 -22.75 -12.80
N ASN A 350 25.95 -22.39 -12.56
CA ASN A 350 27.07 -22.79 -13.40
C ASN A 350 27.72 -24.13 -12.97
N GLY A 351 27.23 -24.74 -11.89
CA GLY A 351 27.70 -26.04 -11.37
C GLY A 351 28.81 -25.96 -10.33
N THR A 352 29.14 -24.77 -9.86
CA THR A 352 30.11 -24.58 -8.77
C THR A 352 29.54 -24.94 -7.39
N VAL A 353 28.24 -24.77 -7.18
CA VAL A 353 27.55 -25.16 -5.95
C VAL A 353 27.24 -26.65 -5.98
N THR A 354 27.84 -27.41 -5.06
CA THR A 354 27.66 -28.86 -4.90
C THR A 354 27.35 -29.26 -3.45
N SER A 355 27.14 -28.28 -2.57
CA SER A 355 26.81 -28.49 -1.17
C SER A 355 26.13 -27.26 -0.58
N VAL A 356 25.36 -27.47 0.49
CA VAL A 356 24.75 -26.43 1.32
C VAL A 356 25.14 -26.67 2.78
N THR A 357 25.12 -25.63 3.62
CA THR A 357 25.44 -25.74 5.05
C THR A 357 24.20 -25.50 5.89
N VAL A 358 23.85 -26.46 6.75
CA VAL A 358 22.86 -26.30 7.82
C VAL A 358 23.54 -25.63 9.02
N PRO A 359 23.13 -24.42 9.45
CA PRO A 359 23.76 -23.73 10.57
C PRO A 359 23.61 -24.46 11.91
N ALA A 360 24.48 -24.14 12.88
CA ALA A 360 24.31 -24.65 14.24
C ALA A 360 23.03 -24.08 14.88
N GLY A 361 22.24 -24.94 15.52
CA GLY A 361 20.92 -24.62 16.05
C GLY A 361 19.77 -24.82 15.06
N GLU A 362 20.07 -25.05 13.78
CA GLU A 362 19.08 -25.24 12.71
C GLU A 362 18.99 -26.71 12.29
N SER A 363 17.85 -27.11 11.73
CA SER A 363 17.64 -28.43 11.12
C SER A 363 17.62 -28.37 9.58
N THR A 364 17.46 -27.18 8.99
CA THR A 364 17.26 -27.03 7.54
C THR A 364 18.22 -26.04 6.89
N ALA A 365 18.39 -26.17 5.58
CA ALA A 365 18.99 -25.14 4.75
C ALA A 365 18.37 -25.14 3.34
N VAL A 366 18.04 -23.95 2.84
CA VAL A 366 17.44 -23.76 1.52
C VAL A 366 18.51 -23.77 0.43
N PHE A 367 18.18 -24.34 -0.71
CA PHE A 367 18.95 -24.29 -1.95
C PHE A 367 17.99 -24.25 -3.16
N TYR A 368 18.52 -23.94 -4.33
CA TYR A 368 17.76 -23.88 -5.57
C TYR A 368 18.31 -24.90 -6.57
N TYR A 369 17.41 -25.51 -7.34
CA TYR A 369 17.73 -26.46 -8.41
C TYR A 369 17.17 -25.97 -9.75
N LYS A 370 18.00 -25.84 -10.78
CA LYS A 370 17.58 -25.46 -12.14
C LYS A 370 18.00 -26.54 -13.11
N ASP A 371 17.06 -26.98 -13.94
CA ASP A 371 17.31 -27.99 -14.97
C ASP A 371 16.64 -27.60 -16.29
N PRO A 372 17.42 -27.35 -17.36
CA PRO A 372 16.87 -27.02 -18.67
C PRO A 372 16.40 -28.25 -19.46
N THR A 373 16.44 -29.46 -18.88
CA THR A 373 16.06 -30.70 -19.58
C THR A 373 14.81 -31.31 -18.94
N PRO A 374 13.70 -31.46 -19.69
CA PRO A 374 12.53 -32.17 -19.20
C PRO A 374 12.85 -33.63 -18.83
N GLY A 375 12.24 -34.12 -17.76
CA GLY A 375 12.49 -35.46 -17.24
C GLY A 375 12.24 -35.59 -15.74
N ALA A 376 12.61 -36.72 -15.16
CA ALA A 376 12.37 -37.01 -13.74
C ALA A 376 13.68 -37.20 -12.93
N PRO A 377 14.57 -36.20 -12.84
CA PRO A 377 15.86 -36.36 -12.16
C PRO A 377 15.69 -36.60 -10.65
N THR A 378 16.57 -37.44 -10.11
CA THR A 378 16.67 -37.67 -8.65
C THR A 378 17.77 -36.80 -8.07
N LEU A 379 17.42 -36.01 -7.07
CA LEU A 379 18.34 -35.26 -6.23
C LEU A 379 18.75 -36.12 -5.02
N THR A 380 20.00 -36.03 -4.61
CA THR A 380 20.55 -36.76 -3.46
C THR A 380 21.27 -35.79 -2.53
N ALA A 381 20.90 -35.80 -1.25
CA ALA A 381 21.59 -35.10 -0.16
C ALA A 381 22.39 -36.10 0.67
N SER A 382 23.68 -35.82 0.90
CA SER A 382 24.57 -36.72 1.66
C SER A 382 25.51 -35.96 2.60
N SER A 383 25.70 -36.49 3.81
CA SER A 383 26.64 -35.96 4.79
C SER A 383 27.22 -37.12 5.61
N THR A 384 28.51 -37.10 5.91
CA THR A 384 29.16 -38.19 6.64
C THR A 384 28.48 -38.43 7.98
N GLY A 385 28.10 -39.68 8.27
CA GLY A 385 27.44 -40.06 9.51
C GLY A 385 25.92 -39.88 9.54
N LEU A 386 25.29 -39.47 8.42
CA LEU A 386 23.84 -39.51 8.22
C LEU A 386 23.49 -40.42 7.03
N ALA A 387 22.37 -41.11 7.10
CA ALA A 387 21.77 -41.74 5.93
C ALA A 387 21.40 -40.66 4.90
N SER A 388 21.65 -40.95 3.61
CA SER A 388 21.38 -39.98 2.53
C SER A 388 19.90 -39.89 2.22
N GLY A 389 19.43 -38.69 1.87
CA GLY A 389 18.08 -38.42 1.41
C GLY A 389 18.02 -38.34 -0.11
N THR A 390 16.91 -38.77 -0.71
CA THR A 390 16.65 -38.62 -2.14
C THR A 390 15.31 -37.96 -2.40
N PHE A 391 15.22 -37.17 -3.47
CA PHE A 391 14.01 -36.48 -3.88
C PHE A 391 13.90 -36.46 -5.40
N GLN A 392 12.77 -36.90 -5.94
CA GLN A 392 12.55 -36.93 -7.39
C GLN A 392 11.86 -35.64 -7.83
N VAL A 393 12.48 -34.92 -8.76
CA VAL A 393 11.90 -33.74 -9.40
C VAL A 393 11.28 -34.15 -10.74
N SER A 394 10.13 -33.60 -11.09
CA SER A 394 9.48 -33.68 -12.40
C SER A 394 9.70 -32.35 -13.13
N VAL A 395 10.57 -32.35 -14.13
CA VAL A 395 10.86 -31.20 -14.99
C VAL A 395 9.99 -31.31 -16.24
N THR A 396 9.06 -30.38 -16.41
CA THR A 396 8.11 -30.36 -17.53
C THR A 396 8.52 -29.35 -18.60
N ALA A 397 8.26 -29.66 -19.86
CA ALA A 397 8.61 -28.78 -20.97
C ALA A 397 7.72 -27.52 -20.98
N ARG A 398 8.29 -26.36 -21.33
CA ARG A 398 7.51 -25.15 -21.55
C ARG A 398 6.89 -25.20 -22.95
N SER A 399 5.58 -24.94 -23.07
CA SER A 399 4.87 -25.05 -24.35
C SER A 399 3.97 -23.84 -24.62
N PHE A 400 3.91 -23.42 -25.88
CA PHE A 400 3.04 -22.33 -26.35
C PHE A 400 2.26 -22.82 -27.56
N ALA A 401 0.94 -22.65 -27.55
CA ALA A 401 0.13 -22.81 -28.74
C ALA A 401 0.38 -21.65 -29.72
N PRO A 402 0.00 -21.75 -31.00
CA PRO A 402 0.05 -20.63 -31.93
C PRO A 402 -0.71 -19.42 -31.37
N ALA A 403 -0.22 -18.21 -31.63
CA ALA A 403 -0.86 -16.98 -31.16
C ALA A 403 -2.33 -16.86 -31.64
N GLY A 404 -3.23 -16.62 -30.68
CA GLY A 404 -4.63 -16.30 -30.87
C GLY A 404 -4.89 -14.80 -30.87
N GLU A 405 -5.92 -14.40 -30.13
CA GLU A 405 -6.44 -13.04 -29.99
C GLU A 405 -6.51 -12.65 -28.50
N VAL A 406 -6.70 -11.35 -28.25
CA VAL A 406 -6.81 -10.80 -26.90
C VAL A 406 -8.17 -10.12 -26.72
N ALA A 407 -8.84 -10.40 -25.61
CA ALA A 407 -9.98 -9.63 -25.14
C ALA A 407 -9.58 -8.80 -23.92
N ILE A 408 -9.96 -7.52 -23.89
CA ILE A 408 -9.76 -6.66 -22.72
C ILE A 408 -11.10 -6.14 -22.23
N TYR A 409 -11.48 -6.54 -21.01
CA TYR A 409 -12.71 -6.09 -20.36
C TYR A 409 -12.45 -5.01 -19.31
N THR A 410 -13.13 -3.88 -19.49
CA THR A 410 -13.08 -2.67 -18.63
C THR A 410 -14.50 -2.14 -18.35
N GLY A 411 -15.53 -2.94 -18.67
CA GLY A 411 -16.93 -2.60 -18.47
C GLY A 411 -17.31 -2.36 -17.01
N ALA A 412 -16.57 -2.98 -16.09
CA ALA A 412 -16.63 -2.72 -14.66
C ALA A 412 -15.22 -2.79 -14.06
N ALA A 413 -14.93 -1.88 -13.14
CA ALA A 413 -13.72 -1.84 -12.32
C ALA A 413 -14.09 -1.29 -10.94
N TRP A 414 -13.40 -1.74 -9.90
CA TRP A 414 -13.68 -1.35 -8.51
C TRP A 414 -12.42 -0.93 -7.76
N TRP A 415 -11.39 -1.78 -7.81
CA TRP A 415 -10.13 -1.61 -7.07
C TRP A 415 -9.15 -0.64 -7.75
N ILE A 416 -9.40 -0.39 -9.03
CA ILE A 416 -8.80 0.66 -9.82
C ILE A 416 -9.92 1.54 -10.36
N ASP A 417 -9.72 2.85 -10.37
CA ASP A 417 -10.60 3.79 -11.07
C ASP A 417 -10.84 3.35 -12.53
N LYS A 418 -12.09 3.44 -12.99
CA LYS A 418 -12.46 3.03 -14.35
C LYS A 418 -11.70 3.83 -15.41
N GLY A 419 -11.50 5.13 -15.23
CA GLY A 419 -10.75 5.95 -16.17
C GLY A 419 -9.31 5.47 -16.32
N SER A 420 -8.68 5.12 -15.20
CA SER A 420 -7.33 4.56 -15.13
C SER A 420 -7.26 3.16 -15.76
N ALA A 421 -8.26 2.30 -15.53
CA ALA A 421 -8.36 0.99 -16.19
C ALA A 421 -8.49 1.12 -17.71
N ASP A 422 -9.35 2.04 -18.18
CA ASP A 422 -9.52 2.31 -19.61
C ASP A 422 -8.23 2.85 -20.24
N ALA A 423 -7.53 3.76 -19.56
CA ALA A 423 -6.25 4.29 -20.02
C ALA A 423 -5.18 3.19 -20.16
N GLN A 424 -5.03 2.33 -19.13
CA GLN A 424 -4.08 1.21 -19.18
C GLN A 424 -4.47 0.18 -20.25
N ALA A 425 -5.75 -0.07 -20.45
CA ALA A 425 -6.21 -0.97 -21.51
C ALA A 425 -5.94 -0.41 -22.92
N THR A 426 -6.05 0.90 -23.12
CA THR A 426 -5.66 1.57 -24.38
C THR A 426 -4.16 1.44 -24.66
N ILE A 427 -3.32 1.57 -23.63
CA ILE A 427 -1.88 1.34 -23.76
C ILE A 427 -1.59 -0.10 -24.19
N CYS A 428 -2.22 -1.07 -23.50
CA CYS A 428 -2.06 -2.49 -23.81
C CYS A 428 -2.50 -2.80 -25.25
N GLU A 429 -3.70 -2.36 -25.64
CA GLU A 429 -4.26 -2.54 -26.98
C GLU A 429 -3.34 -1.97 -28.07
N GLY A 430 -2.94 -0.70 -27.93
CA GLY A 430 -2.11 -0.03 -28.94
C GLY A 430 -0.77 -0.75 -29.16
N SER A 431 -0.20 -1.25 -28.08
CA SER A 431 1.08 -1.99 -28.09
C SER A 431 0.93 -3.35 -28.77
N LEU A 432 -0.11 -4.10 -28.42
CA LEU A 432 -0.40 -5.41 -29.01
C LEU A 432 -0.76 -5.31 -30.50
N LEU A 433 -1.56 -4.31 -30.90
CA LEU A 433 -1.86 -4.04 -32.31
C LEU A 433 -0.58 -3.67 -33.09
N GLY A 434 0.33 -2.91 -32.48
CA GLY A 434 1.66 -2.62 -33.03
C GLY A 434 2.49 -3.89 -33.30
N ALA A 435 2.36 -4.90 -32.44
CA ALA A 435 2.97 -6.23 -32.60
C ALA A 435 2.22 -7.17 -33.57
N GLY A 436 1.09 -6.71 -34.12
CA GLY A 436 0.22 -7.51 -35.00
C GLY A 436 -0.62 -8.56 -34.27
N ILE A 437 -0.87 -8.37 -32.98
CA ILE A 437 -1.76 -9.20 -32.16
C ILE A 437 -3.17 -8.58 -32.19
N PRO A 438 -4.21 -9.31 -32.65
CA PRO A 438 -5.57 -8.77 -32.66
C PRO A 438 -6.14 -8.60 -31.25
N VAL A 439 -6.79 -7.46 -31.01
CA VAL A 439 -7.41 -7.10 -29.71
C VAL A 439 -8.88 -6.74 -29.91
N THR A 440 -9.74 -7.20 -28.99
CA THR A 440 -11.15 -6.80 -28.88
C THR A 440 -11.39 -6.13 -27.53
N ARG A 441 -11.91 -4.90 -27.52
CA ARG A 441 -12.23 -4.14 -26.31
C ARG A 441 -13.71 -4.30 -25.94
N PHE A 442 -13.96 -4.57 -24.66
CA PHE A 442 -15.29 -4.57 -24.04
C PHE A 442 -15.26 -3.53 -22.92
N THR A 443 -15.83 -2.35 -23.18
CA THR A 443 -15.62 -1.13 -22.36
C THR A 443 -16.83 -0.73 -21.55
N LEU A 444 -17.99 -1.31 -21.88
CA LEU A 444 -19.26 -1.09 -21.22
C LEU A 444 -19.70 -2.36 -20.49
N GLU A 445 -20.42 -2.20 -19.39
CA GLU A 445 -21.02 -3.34 -18.68
C GLU A 445 -21.97 -4.14 -19.60
N SER A 446 -22.69 -3.47 -20.50
CA SER A 446 -23.57 -4.12 -21.49
C SER A 446 -22.83 -5.06 -22.45
N ASP A 447 -21.51 -4.99 -22.52
CA ASP A 447 -20.68 -5.82 -23.40
C ASP A 447 -20.50 -7.24 -22.86
N GLN A 448 -20.92 -7.53 -21.63
CA GLN A 448 -20.74 -8.84 -20.99
C GLN A 448 -21.29 -10.02 -21.81
N THR A 449 -22.38 -9.84 -22.56
CA THR A 449 -22.90 -10.89 -23.45
C THR A 449 -21.95 -11.16 -24.61
N ALA A 450 -21.43 -10.11 -25.25
CA ALA A 450 -20.47 -10.25 -26.36
C ALA A 450 -19.13 -10.81 -25.87
N LEU A 451 -18.72 -10.48 -24.63
CA LEU A 451 -17.56 -11.09 -23.99
C LEU A 451 -17.74 -12.60 -23.80
N ALA A 452 -18.90 -13.04 -23.32
CA ALA A 452 -19.17 -14.48 -23.14
C ALA A 452 -19.20 -15.24 -24.46
N GLU A 453 -19.72 -14.64 -25.53
CA GLU A 453 -19.62 -15.17 -26.90
C GLU A 453 -18.16 -15.29 -27.35
N TRP A 454 -17.35 -14.26 -27.12
CA TRP A 454 -15.92 -14.31 -27.44
C TRP A 454 -15.19 -15.41 -26.67
N VAL A 455 -15.39 -15.53 -25.35
CA VAL A 455 -14.75 -16.57 -24.53
C VAL A 455 -15.13 -17.95 -25.07
N THR A 456 -16.42 -18.18 -25.34
CA THR A 456 -16.92 -19.44 -25.92
C THR A 456 -16.29 -19.76 -27.27
N ASP A 457 -16.18 -18.77 -28.16
CA ASP A 457 -15.60 -18.93 -29.50
C ASP A 457 -14.09 -19.21 -29.47
N LYS A 458 -13.40 -18.73 -28.43
CA LYS A 458 -11.95 -18.91 -28.27
C LYS A 458 -11.56 -20.19 -27.55
N THR A 459 -12.37 -20.65 -26.60
CA THR A 459 -12.11 -21.91 -25.87
C THR A 459 -11.88 -23.09 -26.83
N ASN A 460 -10.74 -23.78 -26.67
CA ASN A 460 -10.38 -24.98 -27.43
C ASN A 460 -10.32 -24.77 -28.96
N ASN A 461 -9.96 -23.57 -29.43
CA ASN A 461 -9.78 -23.28 -30.85
C ASN A 461 -8.39 -23.70 -31.40
N GLY A 462 -7.48 -24.15 -30.52
CA GLY A 462 -6.13 -24.59 -30.88
C GLY A 462 -5.08 -23.47 -30.91
N LYS A 463 -5.40 -22.30 -30.36
CA LYS A 463 -4.51 -21.14 -30.24
C LYS A 463 -4.52 -20.62 -28.81
N LEU A 464 -3.47 -19.91 -28.43
CA LEU A 464 -3.40 -19.23 -27.14
C LEU A 464 -4.11 -17.89 -27.24
N ASP A 465 -5.28 -17.78 -26.63
CA ASP A 465 -6.06 -16.56 -26.47
C ASP A 465 -5.90 -16.00 -25.03
N VAL A 466 -5.99 -14.68 -24.87
CA VAL A 466 -5.83 -14.03 -23.56
C VAL A 466 -7.02 -13.13 -23.23
N LEU A 467 -7.60 -13.32 -22.05
CA LEU A 467 -8.59 -12.42 -21.45
C LEU A 467 -7.92 -11.56 -20.38
N VAL A 468 -7.97 -10.24 -20.53
CA VAL A 468 -7.47 -9.26 -19.57
C VAL A 468 -8.63 -8.62 -18.81
N LEU A 469 -8.58 -8.71 -17.48
CA LEU A 469 -9.56 -8.13 -16.55
C LEU A 469 -8.90 -7.06 -15.66
N TYR A 470 -9.69 -6.12 -15.17
CA TYR A 470 -9.27 -5.06 -14.24
C TYR A 470 -10.02 -5.16 -12.91
N GLY A 471 -9.93 -6.32 -12.26
CA GLY A 471 -10.32 -6.51 -10.85
C GLY A 471 -11.79 -6.87 -10.64
N CYS A 472 -12.55 -7.04 -11.72
CA CYS A 472 -13.93 -7.50 -11.68
C CYS A 472 -14.11 -8.69 -12.63
N LEU A 473 -14.67 -9.78 -12.11
CA LEU A 473 -15.02 -10.97 -12.88
C LEU A 473 -16.44 -10.80 -13.48
N PRO A 474 -16.59 -10.82 -14.81
CA PRO A 474 -17.90 -10.65 -15.43
C PRO A 474 -18.85 -11.82 -15.13
N ARG A 475 -20.08 -11.50 -14.72
CA ARG A 475 -21.11 -12.49 -14.36
C ARG A 475 -21.54 -13.36 -15.53
N SER A 476 -21.34 -12.89 -16.76
CA SER A 476 -21.66 -13.64 -17.97
C SER A 476 -20.73 -14.84 -18.21
N ILE A 477 -19.52 -14.84 -17.63
CA ILE A 477 -18.55 -15.93 -17.78
C ILE A 477 -18.34 -16.72 -16.49
N TYR A 478 -18.66 -16.12 -15.34
CA TYR A 478 -18.68 -16.79 -14.04
C TYR A 478 -19.83 -16.24 -13.16
N PRO A 479 -20.89 -17.02 -12.92
CA PRO A 479 -22.05 -16.58 -12.13
C PRO A 479 -21.72 -16.21 -10.67
N ALA A 480 -22.33 -15.12 -10.20
CA ALA A 480 -22.16 -14.59 -8.84
C ALA A 480 -22.43 -15.60 -7.72
N GLY A 481 -21.72 -15.45 -6.61
CA GLY A 481 -21.90 -16.26 -5.40
C GLY A 481 -21.41 -17.70 -5.54
N ASN A 482 -20.46 -17.96 -6.43
CA ASN A 482 -19.97 -19.30 -6.76
C ASN A 482 -21.10 -20.28 -7.10
N THR A 483 -22.13 -19.82 -7.82
CA THR A 483 -23.30 -20.65 -8.14
C THR A 483 -23.04 -21.68 -9.24
N MET A 484 -21.89 -21.58 -9.91
CA MET A 484 -21.38 -22.54 -10.89
C MET A 484 -19.85 -22.64 -10.71
N PRO A 485 -19.38 -23.33 -9.66
CA PRO A 485 -17.95 -23.50 -9.40
C PRO A 485 -17.29 -24.37 -10.48
N ASP A 486 -18.03 -25.35 -11.02
CA ASP A 486 -17.62 -26.24 -12.10
C ASP A 486 -18.41 -25.99 -13.39
N GLY A 487 -17.75 -26.12 -14.54
CA GLY A 487 -18.30 -25.94 -15.89
C GLY A 487 -18.65 -24.49 -16.28
N SER A 488 -18.12 -23.49 -15.59
CA SER A 488 -18.29 -22.08 -15.98
C SER A 488 -17.52 -21.75 -17.28
N LEU A 489 -17.87 -20.67 -17.99
CA LEU A 489 -17.14 -20.33 -19.24
C LEU A 489 -15.68 -19.94 -18.97
N ALA A 490 -15.42 -19.23 -17.87
CA ALA A 490 -14.07 -18.85 -17.47
C ALA A 490 -13.21 -20.09 -17.12
N GLU A 491 -13.79 -21.08 -16.46
CA GLU A 491 -13.14 -22.34 -16.12
C GLU A 491 -12.88 -23.20 -17.35
N LEU A 492 -13.89 -23.39 -18.22
CA LEU A 492 -13.71 -24.12 -19.48
C LEU A 492 -12.64 -23.48 -20.38
N PHE A 493 -12.48 -22.16 -20.29
CA PHE A 493 -11.43 -21.42 -20.98
C PHE A 493 -10.04 -21.73 -20.40
N ILE A 494 -9.84 -21.75 -19.08
CA ILE A 494 -8.52 -22.10 -18.50
C ILE A 494 -8.24 -23.61 -18.49
N GLU A 495 -9.26 -24.46 -18.56
CA GLU A 495 -9.10 -25.91 -18.65
C GLU A 495 -8.85 -26.40 -20.08
N SER A 496 -8.87 -25.49 -21.06
CA SER A 496 -8.66 -25.82 -22.47
C SER A 496 -7.22 -26.28 -22.74
N ALA A 497 -7.05 -27.14 -23.75
CA ALA A 497 -5.75 -27.72 -24.08
C ALA A 497 -4.84 -26.80 -24.92
N ASP A 498 -5.37 -25.67 -25.42
CA ASP A 498 -4.64 -24.66 -26.18
C ASP A 498 -3.93 -23.62 -25.30
N GLY A 499 -4.13 -23.70 -23.98
CA GLY A 499 -3.33 -22.96 -23.02
C GLY A 499 -3.71 -21.50 -22.88
N ASP A 500 -4.99 -21.21 -23.09
CA ASP A 500 -5.61 -19.90 -22.90
C ASP A 500 -5.32 -19.31 -21.51
N ALA A 501 -5.29 -17.97 -21.42
CA ALA A 501 -4.88 -17.28 -20.21
C ALA A 501 -5.90 -16.25 -19.75
N ILE A 502 -6.14 -16.19 -18.44
CA ILE A 502 -6.82 -15.07 -17.80
C ILE A 502 -5.81 -14.26 -17.01
N MET A 503 -5.66 -13.00 -17.41
CA MET A 503 -4.85 -12.00 -16.73
C MET A 503 -5.76 -11.05 -15.96
N ASN A 504 -5.36 -10.68 -14.73
CA ASN A 504 -6.13 -9.80 -13.88
C ASN A 504 -5.26 -8.70 -13.27
N HIS A 505 -5.75 -7.46 -13.32
CA HIS A 505 -5.19 -6.29 -12.65
C HIS A 505 -6.08 -5.83 -11.49
N GLY A 506 -5.50 -5.24 -10.44
CA GLY A 506 -6.28 -4.56 -9.39
C GLY A 506 -6.47 -5.40 -8.12
N ASP A 507 -7.59 -6.12 -7.98
CA ASP A 507 -7.92 -6.88 -6.76
C ASP A 507 -7.63 -8.38 -6.92
N TRP A 508 -7.71 -9.13 -5.82
CA TRP A 508 -7.71 -10.59 -5.76
C TRP A 508 -8.48 -11.21 -6.93
N MET A 509 -7.78 -12.05 -7.71
CA MET A 509 -8.36 -12.76 -8.85
C MET A 509 -9.69 -13.44 -8.51
N PHE A 510 -10.74 -13.11 -9.26
CA PHE A 510 -12.08 -13.72 -9.16
C PHE A 510 -12.87 -13.43 -7.89
N TYR A 511 -12.37 -12.55 -7.00
CA TYR A 511 -13.01 -12.26 -5.72
C TYR A 511 -14.31 -11.45 -5.88
N VAL A 512 -14.25 -10.38 -6.68
CA VAL A 512 -15.35 -9.43 -6.86
C VAL A 512 -16.07 -9.67 -8.19
N ASP A 513 -17.40 -9.75 -8.13
CA ASP A 513 -18.26 -9.42 -9.25
C ASP A 513 -18.93 -8.06 -8.98
N TYR A 514 -18.93 -7.18 -9.97
CA TYR A 514 -19.50 -5.83 -9.86
C TYR A 514 -20.36 -5.52 -11.07
N ASP A 515 -21.55 -4.95 -10.85
CA ASP A 515 -22.55 -4.70 -11.89
C ASP A 515 -23.13 -3.26 -11.90
N ALA A 516 -23.93 -2.96 -12.92
CA ALA A 516 -24.49 -1.64 -13.22
C ALA A 516 -25.52 -1.09 -12.20
N ILE A 517 -25.91 -1.83 -11.16
CA ILE A 517 -26.78 -1.31 -10.07
C ILE A 517 -25.91 -0.83 -8.89
N GLY A 518 -24.58 -0.95 -9.00
CA GLY A 518 -23.65 -0.73 -7.90
C GLY A 518 -23.71 -1.85 -6.87
N THR A 519 -24.29 -3.01 -7.22
CA THR A 519 -24.43 -4.14 -6.29
C THR A 519 -23.20 -5.02 -6.44
N ARG A 520 -22.23 -4.77 -5.56
CA ARG A 520 -21.08 -5.65 -5.35
C ARG A 520 -21.56 -6.96 -4.72
N LEU A 521 -21.29 -8.09 -5.37
CA LEU A 521 -21.32 -9.40 -4.73
C LEU A 521 -19.91 -9.95 -4.69
N GLU A 522 -19.64 -10.75 -3.65
CA GLU A 522 -18.33 -11.36 -3.46
C GLU A 522 -18.46 -12.86 -3.69
N ASN A 523 -17.73 -13.36 -4.68
CA ASN A 523 -17.36 -14.77 -4.72
C ASN A 523 -16.40 -15.09 -3.56
N GLY A 524 -15.71 -14.07 -3.05
CA GLY A 524 -14.77 -14.21 -1.96
C GLY A 524 -13.54 -15.02 -2.37
N PRO A 525 -12.76 -15.54 -1.40
CA PRO A 525 -11.60 -16.39 -1.68
C PRO A 525 -11.95 -17.64 -2.51
N ALA A 526 -13.20 -18.12 -2.39
CA ALA A 526 -13.69 -19.30 -3.09
C ALA A 526 -13.66 -19.16 -4.62
N GLY A 527 -13.74 -17.94 -5.18
CA GLY A 527 -13.67 -17.75 -6.63
C GLY A 527 -12.37 -18.29 -7.24
N LEU A 528 -11.22 -17.97 -6.62
CA LEU A 528 -9.93 -18.51 -7.04
C LEU A 528 -9.78 -20.00 -6.72
N GLN A 529 -10.25 -20.42 -5.53
CA GLN A 529 -10.16 -21.82 -5.10
C GLN A 529 -10.92 -22.76 -6.02
N ASN A 530 -12.11 -22.36 -6.48
CA ASN A 530 -12.90 -23.10 -7.46
C ASN A 530 -12.21 -23.12 -8.82
N MET A 531 -11.71 -21.97 -9.32
CA MET A 531 -11.03 -21.91 -10.63
C MET A 531 -9.78 -22.79 -10.70
N MET A 532 -9.11 -23.03 -9.57
CA MET A 532 -7.89 -23.82 -9.50
C MET A 532 -8.09 -25.26 -9.02
N ASP A 533 -9.27 -25.62 -8.51
CA ASP A 533 -9.49 -26.85 -7.73
C ASP A 533 -8.51 -27.00 -6.53
N ILE A 534 -8.12 -25.88 -5.91
CA ILE A 534 -7.22 -25.87 -4.75
C ILE A 534 -7.96 -25.29 -3.54
N PRO A 535 -8.49 -26.14 -2.64
CA PRO A 535 -9.04 -25.67 -1.39
C PRO A 535 -7.99 -24.89 -0.59
N GLY A 536 -8.34 -23.66 -0.18
CA GLY A 536 -7.49 -22.83 0.67
C GLY A 536 -6.43 -21.97 -0.05
N ILE A 537 -6.26 -22.05 -1.37
CA ILE A 537 -5.39 -21.10 -2.10
C ILE A 537 -5.85 -19.66 -1.83
N SER A 538 -4.89 -18.79 -1.56
CA SER A 538 -5.12 -17.44 -1.07
C SER A 538 -4.30 -16.38 -1.82
N MET A 539 -4.82 -15.16 -1.80
CA MET A 539 -4.09 -13.94 -2.19
C MET A 539 -4.19 -12.86 -1.11
N ALA A 540 -4.32 -13.29 0.16
CA ALA A 540 -4.45 -12.38 1.28
C ALA A 540 -3.09 -11.93 1.81
N GLY A 541 -2.77 -10.64 1.71
CA GLY A 541 -1.56 -10.09 2.33
C GLY A 541 -1.29 -8.67 1.86
N GLY A 542 -1.68 -7.66 2.65
CA GLY A 542 -1.52 -6.26 2.27
C GLY A 542 -0.07 -5.77 2.28
N ASN A 543 0.27 -4.80 1.41
CA ASN A 543 1.55 -4.08 1.38
C ASN A 543 2.82 -4.96 1.32
N ASN A 544 2.81 -6.04 0.55
CA ASN A 544 3.97 -6.91 0.39
C ASN A 544 4.97 -6.34 -0.64
N PRO A 545 6.26 -6.18 -0.29
CA PRO A 545 7.28 -5.74 -1.23
C PRO A 545 7.64 -6.87 -2.22
N MET A 546 7.46 -6.59 -3.50
CA MET A 546 7.84 -7.46 -4.61
C MET A 546 9.11 -6.96 -5.27
N THR A 547 10.11 -7.85 -5.37
CA THR A 547 11.35 -7.58 -6.10
C THR A 547 11.32 -8.27 -7.46
N VAL A 548 11.61 -7.53 -8.53
CA VAL A 548 11.63 -8.05 -9.89
C VAL A 548 12.77 -9.05 -10.06
N THR A 549 12.42 -10.25 -10.52
CA THR A 549 13.39 -11.33 -10.78
C THR A 549 14.12 -11.09 -12.11
N ASN A 550 15.20 -11.84 -12.36
CA ASN A 550 15.81 -11.79 -13.70
C ASN A 550 14.85 -12.30 -14.78
N GLU A 551 14.06 -13.34 -14.49
CA GLU A 551 13.02 -13.85 -15.41
C GLU A 551 11.96 -12.76 -15.67
N GLY A 552 11.61 -11.96 -14.66
CA GLY A 552 10.72 -10.81 -14.79
C GLY A 552 11.26 -9.74 -15.73
N ARG A 553 12.52 -9.32 -15.56
CA ARG A 553 13.16 -8.34 -16.43
C ARG A 553 13.27 -8.80 -17.88
N ASP A 554 13.46 -10.10 -18.11
CA ASP A 554 13.53 -10.68 -19.46
C ASP A 554 12.16 -10.74 -20.14
N ILE A 555 11.07 -10.81 -19.39
CA ILE A 555 9.70 -10.91 -19.90
C ILE A 555 9.02 -9.55 -20.00
N ALA A 556 9.21 -8.69 -19.01
CA ALA A 556 8.54 -7.39 -18.86
C ALA A 556 9.58 -6.31 -18.52
N GLU A 557 10.00 -5.54 -19.53
CA GLU A 557 11.03 -4.51 -19.41
C GLU A 557 10.55 -3.33 -18.54
N HIS A 558 9.25 -3.04 -18.56
CA HIS A 558 8.66 -1.93 -17.80
C HIS A 558 8.28 -2.31 -16.36
N LEU A 559 8.52 -3.55 -15.95
CA LEU A 559 8.27 -4.00 -14.59
C LEU A 559 9.38 -3.51 -13.66
N VAL A 560 8.98 -2.82 -12.59
CA VAL A 560 9.86 -2.31 -11.53
C VAL A 560 9.43 -2.84 -10.17
N ASP A 561 10.30 -2.78 -9.16
CA ASP A 561 9.98 -3.17 -7.79
C ASP A 561 8.78 -2.35 -7.28
N PHE A 562 7.85 -3.00 -6.57
CA PHE A 562 6.59 -2.38 -6.17
C PHE A 562 6.00 -3.04 -4.92
N LEU A 563 4.96 -2.41 -4.35
CA LEU A 563 4.14 -3.00 -3.28
C LEU A 563 2.87 -3.61 -3.88
N THR A 564 2.47 -4.78 -3.39
CA THR A 564 1.19 -5.41 -3.75
C THR A 564 0.33 -5.65 -2.52
N ASP A 565 -0.98 -5.51 -2.65
CA ASP A 565 -1.94 -5.75 -1.57
C ASP A 565 -2.47 -7.18 -1.54
N ARG A 566 -2.36 -7.88 -2.66
CA ARG A 566 -2.89 -9.24 -2.85
C ARG A 566 -1.89 -10.09 -3.62
N PRO A 567 -0.72 -10.41 -3.06
CA PRO A 567 0.21 -11.28 -3.75
C PRO A 567 -0.38 -12.68 -3.89
N PHE A 568 0.05 -13.41 -4.93
CA PHE A 568 -0.29 -14.82 -5.07
C PHE A 568 0.55 -15.68 -4.11
N HIS A 569 -0.09 -16.59 -3.35
CA HIS A 569 0.59 -17.48 -2.42
C HIS A 569 1.16 -18.70 -3.13
N VAL A 570 2.44 -18.65 -3.47
CA VAL A 570 3.14 -19.69 -4.25
C VAL A 570 3.25 -21.00 -3.47
N ASN A 571 3.37 -20.91 -2.15
CA ASN A 571 3.52 -22.06 -1.24
C ASN A 571 2.24 -22.89 -1.07
N GLU A 572 1.09 -22.40 -1.52
CA GLU A 572 -0.21 -23.06 -1.43
C GLU A 572 -0.60 -23.78 -2.74
N LEU A 573 0.23 -23.67 -3.79
CA LEU A 573 0.00 -24.38 -5.06
C LEU A 573 -0.02 -25.91 -4.88
N ALA A 574 -1.00 -26.56 -5.52
CA ALA A 574 -1.22 -27.99 -5.47
C ALA A 574 -1.77 -28.52 -6.80
N GLY A 575 -1.92 -29.85 -6.89
CA GLY A 575 -2.44 -30.49 -8.11
C GLY A 575 -1.47 -30.38 -9.29
N GLU A 576 -2.02 -30.10 -10.47
CA GLU A 576 -1.24 -29.90 -11.70
C GLU A 576 -0.74 -28.45 -11.86
N TRP A 577 -1.14 -27.54 -10.97
CA TRP A 577 -0.74 -26.14 -11.03
C TRP A 577 0.73 -25.94 -10.66
N VAL A 578 1.46 -25.29 -11.56
CA VAL A 578 2.88 -24.99 -11.40
C VAL A 578 3.15 -23.54 -11.78
N VAL A 579 4.20 -22.96 -11.19
CA VAL A 579 4.67 -21.65 -11.64
C VAL A 579 5.36 -21.80 -12.99
N GLU A 580 4.90 -21.07 -14.01
CA GLU A 580 5.51 -21.01 -15.34
C GLU A 580 6.46 -19.82 -15.50
N ALA A 581 6.19 -18.71 -14.83
CA ALA A 581 7.12 -17.59 -14.69
C ALA A 581 6.79 -16.82 -13.40
N SER A 582 7.81 -16.36 -12.67
CA SER A 582 7.64 -15.50 -11.48
C SER A 582 8.36 -14.20 -11.77
N LEU A 583 7.61 -13.16 -12.12
CA LEU A 583 8.20 -11.93 -12.63
C LEU A 583 8.67 -11.04 -11.49
N ALA A 584 7.94 -11.00 -10.38
CA ALA A 584 8.40 -10.41 -9.13
C ALA A 584 7.87 -11.18 -7.92
N GLN A 585 8.64 -11.19 -6.83
CA GLN A 585 8.34 -12.02 -5.65
C GLN A 585 8.88 -11.44 -4.34
N SER A 586 8.33 -11.93 -3.23
CA SER A 586 8.88 -11.69 -1.90
C SER A 586 10.27 -12.29 -1.73
N THR A 587 10.99 -11.80 -0.72
CA THR A 587 12.37 -12.25 -0.41
C THR A 587 12.45 -13.76 -0.13
N ASP A 588 11.45 -14.33 0.53
CA ASP A 588 11.39 -15.76 0.83
C ASP A 588 10.84 -16.62 -0.34
N GLY A 589 10.26 -15.96 -1.36
CA GLY A 589 9.61 -16.58 -2.50
C GLY A 589 8.25 -17.21 -2.19
N ALA A 590 7.67 -16.93 -1.02
CA ALA A 590 6.33 -17.40 -0.66
C ALA A 590 5.22 -16.67 -1.44
N TYR A 591 5.49 -15.43 -1.83
CA TYR A 591 4.55 -14.53 -2.49
C TYR A 591 5.09 -14.08 -3.84
N ALA A 592 4.22 -13.95 -4.83
CA ALA A 592 4.58 -13.43 -6.15
C ALA A 592 3.48 -12.60 -6.79
N ASP A 593 3.89 -11.52 -7.45
CA ASP A 593 3.07 -10.64 -8.26
C ASP A 593 4.04 -9.75 -9.05
N PRO A 594 4.01 -9.70 -10.40
CA PRO A 594 3.23 -10.58 -11.27
C PRO A 594 3.78 -12.01 -11.28
N ILE A 595 2.89 -12.98 -11.49
CA ILE A 595 3.22 -14.40 -11.65
C ILE A 595 2.38 -15.02 -12.75
N ILE A 596 2.93 -15.98 -13.48
CA ILE A 596 2.21 -16.82 -14.44
C ILE A 596 2.16 -18.22 -13.83
N VAL A 597 0.98 -18.68 -13.43
CA VAL A 597 0.76 -20.07 -13.01
C VAL A 597 0.01 -20.82 -14.10
N ARG A 598 0.35 -22.11 -14.26
CA ARG A 598 -0.17 -22.96 -15.32
C ARG A 598 -0.68 -24.26 -14.77
N ASP A 599 -1.83 -24.68 -15.26
CA ASP A 599 -2.44 -25.96 -14.94
C ASP A 599 -1.92 -27.07 -15.88
N GLY A 600 -0.83 -27.73 -15.49
CA GLY A 600 -0.22 -28.79 -16.29
C GLY A 600 0.10 -28.34 -17.72
N SER A 601 -0.62 -28.90 -18.69
CA SER A 601 -0.52 -28.53 -20.12
C SER A 601 -1.63 -27.58 -20.62
N ARG A 602 -2.62 -27.29 -19.76
CA ARG A 602 -3.79 -26.46 -20.02
C ARG A 602 -3.45 -24.96 -19.86
N GLY A 603 -4.44 -24.16 -19.49
CA GLY A 603 -4.40 -22.70 -19.40
C GLY A 603 -3.63 -22.12 -18.23
N ARG A 604 -3.70 -20.79 -18.14
CA ARG A 604 -2.88 -19.96 -17.24
C ARG A 604 -3.72 -18.95 -16.48
N LEU A 605 -3.30 -18.68 -15.25
CA LEU A 605 -3.77 -17.55 -14.45
C LEU A 605 -2.61 -16.59 -14.21
N ILE A 606 -2.88 -15.29 -14.38
CA ILE A 606 -1.85 -14.26 -14.38
C ILE A 606 -2.32 -13.04 -13.57
N PRO A 607 -2.11 -13.03 -12.24
CA PRO A 607 -2.26 -11.80 -11.47
C PRO A 607 -1.09 -10.84 -11.79
N VAL A 608 -1.43 -9.57 -12.02
CA VAL A 608 -0.47 -8.52 -12.36
C VAL A 608 -0.84 -7.22 -11.63
N PHE A 609 0.02 -6.75 -10.73
CA PHE A 609 -0.19 -5.54 -9.92
C PHE A 609 -1.52 -5.54 -9.16
N GLN A 610 -1.63 -6.42 -8.17
CA GLN A 610 -2.82 -6.55 -7.32
C GLN A 610 -2.80 -5.53 -6.17
N ALA A 611 -2.75 -4.24 -6.51
CA ALA A 611 -2.65 -3.11 -5.59
C ALA A 611 -3.77 -2.09 -5.82
N GLU A 612 -4.24 -1.45 -4.75
CA GLU A 612 -5.35 -0.47 -4.78
C GLU A 612 -4.91 0.87 -5.35
N ASN A 613 -5.50 1.28 -6.48
CA ASN A 613 -5.28 2.59 -7.12
C ASN A 613 -3.81 3.03 -7.25
N GLN A 614 -2.90 2.08 -7.30
CA GLN A 614 -1.48 2.34 -7.50
C GLN A 614 -1.19 2.67 -8.96
N ALA A 615 -0.36 3.68 -9.17
CA ALA A 615 0.06 4.15 -10.48
C ALA A 615 1.11 3.22 -11.12
N ASP A 616 0.71 1.97 -11.39
CA ASP A 616 1.55 0.96 -12.03
C ASP A 616 1.43 1.02 -13.57
N PRO A 617 2.49 0.60 -14.31
CA PRO A 617 2.45 0.48 -15.76
C PRO A 617 1.69 -0.78 -16.22
N LYS A 618 0.46 -0.97 -15.73
CA LYS A 618 -0.35 -2.20 -15.89
C LYS A 618 -0.50 -2.59 -17.37
N GLY A 619 -0.83 -1.63 -18.24
CA GLY A 619 -1.03 -1.85 -19.66
C GLY A 619 0.24 -2.24 -20.42
N ALA A 620 1.38 -1.64 -20.07
CA ALA A 620 2.67 -1.96 -20.69
C ALA A 620 3.12 -3.37 -20.30
N VAL A 621 3.12 -3.69 -19.00
CA VAL A 621 3.52 -5.01 -18.48
C VAL A 621 2.56 -6.11 -18.97
N ALA A 622 1.26 -5.83 -19.05
CA ALA A 622 0.30 -6.76 -19.64
C ALA A 622 0.63 -7.08 -21.10
N ALA A 623 0.91 -6.04 -21.90
CA ALA A 623 1.29 -6.24 -23.29
C ALA A 623 2.54 -7.11 -23.40
N GLU A 624 3.58 -6.83 -22.60
CA GLU A 624 4.85 -7.57 -22.55
C GLU A 624 4.66 -9.05 -22.23
N ILE A 625 3.90 -9.36 -21.19
CA ILE A 625 3.56 -10.73 -20.83
C ILE A 625 2.79 -11.42 -21.97
N ILE A 626 1.80 -10.74 -22.57
CA ILE A 626 0.99 -11.30 -23.66
C ILE A 626 1.84 -11.56 -24.91
N ALA A 627 2.71 -10.63 -25.29
CA ALA A 627 3.61 -10.79 -26.41
C ALA A 627 4.58 -11.97 -26.18
N TRP A 628 5.09 -12.11 -24.95
CA TRP A 628 5.88 -13.28 -24.56
C TRP A 628 5.09 -14.58 -24.68
N LEU A 629 3.86 -14.66 -24.17
CA LEU A 629 2.99 -15.84 -24.30
C LEU A 629 2.71 -16.18 -25.78
N MET A 630 2.49 -15.17 -26.61
CA MET A 630 2.23 -15.32 -28.04
C MET A 630 3.49 -15.49 -28.90
N GLN A 631 4.67 -15.50 -28.29
CA GLN A 631 5.98 -15.61 -28.97
C GLN A 631 6.16 -14.50 -30.04
N LYS A 632 5.84 -13.26 -29.66
CA LYS A 632 5.94 -12.03 -30.45
C LYS A 632 6.86 -11.02 -29.76
N GLU A 633 7.41 -10.10 -30.54
CA GLU A 633 8.12 -8.92 -30.04
C GLU A 633 7.20 -7.70 -30.13
N LEU A 634 7.15 -6.88 -29.07
CA LEU A 634 6.33 -5.66 -29.02
C LEU A 634 6.88 -4.49 -29.84
N GLY A 635 8.12 -4.59 -30.29
CA GLY A 635 8.87 -3.43 -30.77
C GLY A 635 9.40 -2.60 -29.61
N GLY A 636 10.14 -1.53 -29.93
CA GLY A 636 10.68 -0.58 -28.96
C GLY A 636 10.23 0.85 -29.25
N ALA A 637 11.02 1.83 -28.82
CA ALA A 637 10.84 3.24 -29.16
C ALA A 637 10.64 3.44 -30.67
N SER A 638 9.53 4.07 -31.05
CA SER A 638 9.14 4.27 -32.45
C SER A 638 8.66 5.68 -32.77
N GLU A 639 8.25 6.46 -31.76
CA GLU A 639 7.68 7.80 -31.94
C GLU A 639 7.99 8.73 -30.75
N LEU A 640 7.70 10.02 -30.94
CA LEU A 640 7.68 11.01 -29.87
C LEU A 640 6.24 11.29 -29.43
N GLY A 641 5.95 11.12 -28.16
CA GLY A 641 4.75 11.63 -27.51
C GLY A 641 4.93 13.10 -27.14
N LEU A 642 3.87 13.90 -27.29
CA LEU A 642 3.87 15.30 -26.87
C LEU A 642 2.57 15.63 -26.12
N ALA A 643 2.69 16.00 -24.85
CA ALA A 643 1.55 16.33 -23.99
C ALA A 643 1.77 17.68 -23.30
N GLY A 644 0.74 18.53 -23.27
CA GLY A 644 0.72 19.78 -22.53
C GLY A 644 0.06 19.60 -21.16
N ASP A 645 0.45 20.40 -20.16
CA ASP A 645 -0.25 20.51 -18.88
C ASP A 645 -1.63 21.19 -19.04
N LYS A 646 -1.82 21.95 -20.12
CA LYS A 646 -3.06 22.65 -20.48
C LYS A 646 -3.32 22.52 -21.98
N SER A 647 -4.59 22.44 -22.36
CA SER A 647 -5.05 22.49 -23.76
C SER A 647 -5.22 23.92 -24.28
N GLU A 648 -5.44 24.88 -23.37
CA GLU A 648 -5.68 26.30 -23.68
C GLU A 648 -4.86 27.21 -22.75
N ILE A 649 -4.37 28.32 -23.28
CA ILE A 649 -3.60 29.37 -22.58
C ILE A 649 -4.03 30.75 -23.06
N LEU A 650 -3.76 31.79 -22.29
CA LEU A 650 -3.96 33.18 -22.72
C LEU A 650 -2.74 33.75 -23.45
N GLU A 651 -2.95 34.82 -24.20
CA GLU A 651 -1.86 35.57 -24.84
C GLU A 651 -0.78 35.94 -23.82
N GLY A 652 0.45 35.55 -24.09
CA GLY A 652 1.59 35.82 -23.24
C GLY A 652 1.75 34.84 -22.07
N TRP A 653 0.92 33.81 -21.96
CA TRP A 653 1.04 32.80 -20.91
C TRP A 653 1.77 31.55 -21.43
N PRO A 654 2.67 30.94 -20.63
CA PRO A 654 3.33 29.70 -21.02
C PRO A 654 2.45 28.47 -20.73
N VAL A 655 2.48 27.48 -21.63
CA VAL A 655 2.07 26.08 -21.40
C VAL A 655 3.32 25.24 -21.13
N GLN A 656 3.27 24.34 -20.15
CA GLN A 656 4.32 23.35 -19.93
C GLN A 656 4.04 22.14 -20.82
N ALA A 657 5.01 21.74 -21.64
CA ALA A 657 4.91 20.58 -22.50
C ALA A 657 5.96 19.53 -22.13
N THR A 658 5.55 18.26 -22.13
CA THR A 658 6.43 17.11 -21.95
C THR A 658 6.55 16.37 -23.27
N VAL A 659 7.79 16.18 -23.73
CA VAL A 659 8.10 15.27 -24.83
C VAL A 659 8.60 13.95 -24.27
N THR A 660 8.11 12.83 -24.81
CA THR A 660 8.43 11.47 -24.36
C THR A 660 8.85 10.62 -25.56
N ILE A 661 9.94 9.86 -25.44
CA ILE A 661 10.27 8.78 -26.38
C ILE A 661 9.35 7.61 -26.03
N GLN A 662 8.55 7.17 -26.99
CA GLN A 662 7.56 6.13 -26.75
C GLN A 662 7.46 5.13 -27.90
N GLY A 663 6.93 3.94 -27.60
CA GLY A 663 6.56 2.93 -28.58
C GLY A 663 5.09 3.02 -28.98
N ALA A 664 4.62 1.99 -29.70
CA ALA A 664 3.19 1.84 -29.98
C ALA A 664 2.38 1.86 -28.68
N GLY A 665 1.18 2.46 -28.71
CA GLY A 665 0.33 2.58 -27.53
C GLY A 665 0.80 3.61 -26.49
N GLY A 666 1.86 4.38 -26.76
CA GLY A 666 2.36 5.42 -25.86
C GLY A 666 3.22 4.93 -24.70
N ILE A 667 3.73 3.69 -24.77
CA ILE A 667 4.64 3.13 -23.74
C ILE A 667 5.96 3.93 -23.73
N PRO A 668 6.39 4.50 -22.60
CA PRO A 668 7.61 5.30 -22.52
C PRO A 668 8.87 4.44 -22.51
N TYR A 669 9.84 4.72 -23.38
CA TYR A 669 11.14 4.04 -23.41
C TYR A 669 12.26 5.00 -22.97
N PRO A 670 13.16 4.56 -22.07
CA PRO A 670 14.31 5.37 -21.69
C PRO A 670 15.26 5.56 -22.89
N ALA A 671 15.76 6.78 -23.07
CA ALA A 671 16.71 7.07 -24.14
C ALA A 671 18.04 6.33 -23.88
N GLU A 672 18.49 5.47 -24.81
CA GLU A 672 19.79 4.78 -24.68
C GLU A 672 20.97 5.76 -24.61
N THR A 673 20.85 6.88 -25.32
CA THR A 673 21.80 8.00 -25.31
C THR A 673 21.02 9.31 -25.24
N ALA A 674 21.68 10.41 -24.88
CA ALA A 674 21.02 11.71 -24.82
C ALA A 674 20.47 12.10 -26.21
N THR A 675 19.14 12.24 -26.31
CA THR A 675 18.43 12.47 -27.56
C THR A 675 18.02 13.94 -27.68
N VAL A 676 18.49 14.62 -28.73
CA VAL A 676 18.10 16.00 -29.03
C VAL A 676 16.81 15.99 -29.84
N VAL A 677 15.76 16.57 -29.28
CA VAL A 677 14.45 16.74 -29.90
C VAL A 677 14.35 18.17 -30.45
N SER A 678 14.12 18.30 -31.75
CA SER A 678 13.86 19.59 -32.39
C SER A 678 12.41 20.02 -32.15
N LEU A 679 12.20 21.30 -31.81
CA LEU A 679 10.88 21.88 -31.54
C LEU A 679 10.51 22.88 -32.62
N THR A 680 9.32 22.72 -33.20
CA THR A 680 8.77 23.65 -34.19
C THR A 680 7.32 23.99 -33.86
N LYS A 681 6.81 25.07 -34.45
CA LYS A 681 5.47 25.59 -34.21
C LYS A 681 4.92 26.21 -35.48
N SER A 682 3.59 26.20 -35.59
CA SER A 682 2.87 26.85 -36.70
C SER A 682 2.74 28.37 -36.55
N SER A 683 2.86 28.91 -35.33
CA SER A 683 2.78 30.35 -35.06
C SER A 683 4.09 31.09 -35.30
N ALA A 684 3.99 32.32 -35.80
CA ALA A 684 5.11 33.22 -36.04
C ALA A 684 5.58 33.97 -34.78
N THR A 685 4.68 34.21 -33.82
CA THR A 685 4.96 34.97 -32.59
C THR A 685 5.27 34.09 -31.38
N GLY A 686 4.92 32.80 -31.45
CA GLY A 686 5.20 31.87 -30.37
C GLY A 686 6.70 31.74 -30.11
N ALA A 687 7.09 31.23 -28.94
CA ALA A 687 8.46 31.01 -28.51
C ALA A 687 8.54 29.84 -27.53
N PHE A 688 9.69 29.16 -27.51
CA PHE A 688 9.96 28.10 -26.54
C PHE A 688 10.95 28.60 -25.50
N ASP A 689 10.92 27.98 -24.32
CA ASP A 689 11.94 28.11 -23.29
C ASP A 689 12.05 26.80 -22.48
N LEU A 690 13.10 26.64 -21.68
CA LEU A 690 13.28 25.49 -20.77
C LEU A 690 12.87 25.84 -19.33
N VAL A 691 12.53 27.09 -19.07
CA VAL A 691 12.08 27.61 -17.77
C VAL A 691 10.74 28.33 -17.96
N LYS A 692 9.81 28.15 -17.02
CA LYS A 692 8.43 28.72 -17.07
C LYS A 692 8.42 30.22 -17.34
N ASP A 693 9.28 30.97 -16.65
CA ASP A 693 9.40 32.44 -16.76
C ASP A 693 10.63 32.86 -17.58
N GLY A 694 11.02 32.03 -18.56
CA GLY A 694 12.14 32.30 -19.43
C GLY A 694 11.96 33.52 -20.33
N ALA A 695 12.97 33.80 -21.16
CA ALA A 695 12.95 34.99 -22.02
C ALA A 695 11.99 34.87 -23.20
N PHE A 696 11.65 33.64 -23.63
CA PHE A 696 10.77 33.38 -24.78
C PHE A 696 11.12 34.21 -26.02
N ASN A 697 12.42 34.38 -26.28
CA ASN A 697 12.94 35.25 -27.34
C ASN A 697 13.22 34.49 -28.67
N GLY A 698 12.85 33.20 -28.73
CA GLY A 698 13.03 32.34 -29.90
C GLY A 698 14.41 31.68 -30.02
N THR A 699 15.32 31.82 -29.05
CA THR A 699 16.63 31.14 -29.10
C THR A 699 16.55 29.64 -28.82
N VAL A 700 15.53 29.18 -28.08
CA VAL A 700 15.32 27.75 -27.80
C VAL A 700 14.55 27.13 -28.96
N THR A 701 15.18 26.16 -29.64
CA THR A 701 14.61 25.42 -30.78
C THR A 701 14.67 23.91 -30.59
N SER A 702 15.14 23.45 -29.43
CA SER A 702 15.29 22.03 -29.11
C SER A 702 15.32 21.81 -27.61
N VAL A 703 14.93 20.61 -27.19
CA VAL A 703 15.09 20.09 -25.82
C VAL A 703 15.86 18.77 -25.88
N THR A 704 16.63 18.43 -24.85
CA THR A 704 17.37 17.15 -24.79
C THR A 704 16.75 16.23 -23.75
N ILE A 705 16.40 15.02 -24.18
CA ILE A 705 16.02 13.92 -23.29
C ILE A 705 17.32 13.24 -22.84
N PRO A 706 17.67 13.25 -21.53
CA PRO A 706 18.90 12.64 -21.04
C PRO A 706 18.93 11.12 -21.25
N ALA A 707 20.14 10.55 -21.35
CA ALA A 707 20.30 9.09 -21.38
C ALA A 707 19.72 8.47 -20.09
N GLY A 708 18.97 7.38 -20.22
CA GLY A 708 18.24 6.72 -19.15
C GLY A 708 16.90 7.38 -18.77
N SER A 709 16.56 8.53 -19.36
CA SER A 709 15.25 9.18 -19.16
C SER A 709 14.37 8.96 -20.38
N ALA A 710 13.06 8.77 -20.18
CA ALA A 710 12.11 8.64 -21.29
C ALA A 710 11.59 9.99 -21.80
N SER A 711 11.68 11.06 -21.00
CA SER A 711 11.04 12.33 -21.30
C SER A 711 11.87 13.56 -20.91
N ALA A 712 11.46 14.72 -21.42
CA ALA A 712 11.95 16.02 -21.02
C ALA A 712 10.82 17.07 -21.08
N VAL A 713 10.94 18.12 -20.27
CA VAL A 713 9.97 19.22 -20.18
C VAL A 713 10.52 20.47 -20.88
N PHE A 714 9.64 21.21 -21.54
CA PHE A 714 9.89 22.55 -22.06
C PHE A 714 8.62 23.40 -21.95
N TYR A 715 8.73 24.70 -22.20
CA TYR A 715 7.61 25.64 -22.14
C TYR A 715 7.38 26.28 -23.51
N PHE A 716 6.12 26.52 -23.85
CA PHE A 716 5.71 27.24 -25.06
C PHE A 716 4.83 28.42 -24.67
N LYS A 717 5.09 29.61 -25.23
CA LYS A 717 4.31 30.83 -25.01
C LYS A 717 4.03 31.49 -26.35
N ASP A 718 2.86 32.09 -26.50
CA ASP A 718 2.50 32.86 -27.68
C ASP A 718 1.82 34.17 -27.31
N SER A 719 2.13 35.25 -28.02
CA SER A 719 1.54 36.56 -27.82
C SER A 719 0.40 36.87 -28.81
N THR A 720 -0.06 35.87 -29.57
CA THR A 720 -1.15 36.03 -30.53
C THR A 720 -2.17 34.91 -30.33
N ALA A 721 -3.43 35.29 -30.16
CA ALA A 721 -4.55 34.37 -30.05
C ALA A 721 -4.72 33.55 -31.35
N GLY A 722 -5.05 32.27 -31.20
CA GLY A 722 -5.20 31.32 -32.30
C GLY A 722 -4.88 29.89 -31.89
N LEU A 723 -5.15 28.94 -32.78
CA LEU A 723 -4.77 27.54 -32.58
C LEU A 723 -3.35 27.34 -33.10
N VAL A 724 -2.44 26.90 -32.23
CA VAL A 724 -1.04 26.64 -32.54
C VAL A 724 -0.73 25.15 -32.43
N THR A 725 -0.27 24.56 -33.53
CA THR A 725 0.38 23.24 -33.50
C THR A 725 1.86 23.39 -33.13
N VAL A 726 2.28 22.71 -32.07
CA VAL A 726 3.68 22.47 -31.67
C VAL A 726 4.07 21.07 -32.14
N THR A 727 5.26 20.92 -32.73
CA THR A 727 5.77 19.65 -33.26
C THR A 727 7.16 19.36 -32.71
N ALA A 728 7.35 18.13 -32.23
CA ALA A 728 8.60 17.59 -31.72
C ALA A 728 9.13 16.53 -32.69
N SER A 729 10.41 16.65 -33.09
CA SER A 729 11.03 15.76 -34.08
C SER A 729 12.41 15.27 -33.63
N ALA A 730 12.69 13.98 -33.81
CA ALA A 730 13.99 13.37 -33.58
C ALA A 730 14.30 12.32 -34.65
N ALA A 731 15.57 12.13 -34.99
CA ALA A 731 15.96 11.20 -36.05
C ALA A 731 15.60 9.74 -35.68
N GLY A 732 14.89 9.05 -36.58
CA GLY A 732 14.52 7.64 -36.38
C GLY A 732 13.21 7.42 -35.62
N LEU A 733 12.56 8.48 -35.15
CA LEU A 733 11.26 8.44 -34.48
C LEU A 733 10.22 9.20 -35.32
N ALA A 734 8.96 8.77 -35.28
CA ALA A 734 7.85 9.57 -35.80
C ALA A 734 7.64 10.85 -34.96
N ASP A 735 7.20 11.92 -35.62
CA ASP A 735 7.01 13.23 -34.98
C ASP A 735 5.82 13.22 -34.01
N GLY A 736 5.99 13.88 -32.87
CA GLY A 736 4.92 14.16 -31.91
C GLY A 736 4.31 15.54 -32.14
N THR A 737 3.00 15.70 -31.93
CA THR A 737 2.32 16.99 -32.08
C THR A 737 1.40 17.31 -30.92
N LEU A 738 1.35 18.58 -30.52
CA LEU A 738 0.48 19.13 -29.48
C LEU A 738 -0.28 20.33 -30.08
N GLN A 739 -1.60 20.37 -29.91
CA GLN A 739 -2.42 21.53 -30.23
C GLN A 739 -2.58 22.39 -28.99
N VAL A 740 -2.24 23.68 -29.09
CA VAL A 740 -2.37 24.66 -28.02
C VAL A 740 -3.30 25.77 -28.51
N ARG A 741 -4.45 25.96 -27.87
CA ARG A 741 -5.32 27.11 -28.16
C ARG A 741 -4.87 28.31 -27.34
N VAL A 742 -4.49 29.39 -28.01
CA VAL A 742 -4.15 30.67 -27.40
C VAL A 742 -5.38 31.57 -27.47
N LEU A 743 -5.85 32.04 -26.32
CA LEU A 743 -7.02 32.88 -26.13
C LEU A 743 -6.60 34.34 -25.95
N ASP A 744 -7.45 35.27 -26.36
CA ASP A 744 -7.24 36.71 -26.17
C ASP A 744 -7.24 37.07 -24.67
N ASP A 745 -6.23 37.80 -24.20
CA ASP A 745 -6.13 38.30 -22.82
C ASP A 745 -6.47 39.79 -22.81
N THR A 746 -7.76 40.10 -22.63
CA THR A 746 -8.19 41.50 -22.59
C THR A 746 -7.67 42.16 -21.32
N VAL A 747 -6.83 43.19 -21.47
CA VAL A 747 -6.38 44.01 -20.33
C VAL A 747 -7.59 44.72 -19.71
N VAL A 748 -7.91 44.35 -18.48
CA VAL A 748 -9.00 44.90 -17.68
C VAL A 748 -8.47 45.84 -16.62
N GLY A 749 -9.27 46.79 -16.13
CA GLY A 749 -8.87 47.64 -15.03
C GLY A 749 -8.93 46.95 -13.66
N GLN A 750 -8.34 47.57 -12.65
CA GLN A 750 -8.54 47.15 -11.26
C GLN A 750 -9.98 47.45 -10.83
N GLY A 751 -10.70 46.43 -10.37
CA GLY A 751 -12.08 46.53 -9.87
C GLY A 751 -12.16 46.65 -8.34
N GLU A 752 -13.30 46.22 -7.81
CA GLU A 752 -13.70 46.30 -6.41
C GLU A 752 -13.90 44.88 -5.82
N VAL A 753 -13.93 44.79 -4.49
CA VAL A 753 -14.15 43.53 -3.77
C VAL A 753 -15.44 43.60 -2.95
N ALA A 754 -16.35 42.65 -3.12
CA ALA A 754 -17.48 42.44 -2.22
C ALA A 754 -17.19 41.28 -1.26
N ILE A 755 -17.44 41.48 0.04
CA ILE A 755 -17.21 40.44 1.05
C ILE A 755 -18.51 40.14 1.78
N TYR A 756 -19.01 38.92 1.60
CA TYR A 756 -20.31 38.49 2.15
C TYR A 756 -20.14 37.52 3.32
N THR A 757 -20.67 37.94 4.48
CA THR A 757 -20.80 37.11 5.69
C THR A 757 -22.25 37.05 6.19
N GLY A 758 -23.23 37.48 5.37
CA GLY A 758 -24.63 37.64 5.79
C GLY A 758 -25.32 36.36 6.25
N ALA A 759 -25.00 35.22 5.65
CA ALA A 759 -25.41 33.89 6.09
C ALA A 759 -24.22 32.94 6.01
N VAL A 760 -23.96 32.24 7.10
CA VAL A 760 -22.87 31.26 7.23
C VAL A 760 -23.41 29.94 7.76
N GLY A 761 -22.60 28.88 7.67
CA GLY A 761 -22.90 27.58 8.26
C GLY A 761 -21.63 26.87 8.71
N TRP A 762 -20.78 26.52 7.75
CA TRP A 762 -19.58 25.70 8.02
C TRP A 762 -18.55 26.37 8.94
N ILE A 763 -18.63 27.69 9.01
CA ILE A 763 -17.87 28.55 9.91
C ILE A 763 -18.85 29.31 10.81
N ASP A 764 -18.47 29.50 12.08
CA ASP A 764 -19.22 30.34 13.01
C ASP A 764 -19.28 31.80 12.51
N LYS A 765 -20.41 32.48 12.72
CA LYS A 765 -20.62 33.86 12.25
C LYS A 765 -19.58 34.84 12.81
N GLY A 766 -19.21 34.70 14.09
CA GLY A 766 -18.20 35.55 14.70
C GLY A 766 -16.81 35.32 14.10
N ALA A 767 -16.46 34.06 13.82
CA ALA A 767 -15.20 33.72 13.16
C ALA A 767 -15.15 34.20 11.71
N ALA A 768 -16.26 34.06 10.96
CA ALA A 768 -16.38 34.58 9.60
C ALA A 768 -16.24 36.10 9.55
N ASP A 769 -16.91 36.82 10.45
CA ASP A 769 -16.79 38.29 10.54
C ASP A 769 -15.37 38.73 10.92
N ALA A 770 -14.69 37.99 11.79
CA ALA A 770 -13.31 38.26 12.16
C ALA A 770 -12.35 38.08 10.97
N GLN A 771 -12.47 36.97 10.23
CA GLN A 771 -11.65 36.72 9.03
C GLN A 771 -11.97 37.71 7.90
N ALA A 772 -13.24 38.05 7.69
CA ALA A 772 -13.63 39.09 6.75
C ALA A 772 -13.02 40.45 7.12
N ALA A 773 -12.94 40.80 8.41
CA ALA A 773 -12.28 42.02 8.87
C ALA A 773 -10.77 42.04 8.56
N ILE A 774 -10.08 40.91 8.73
CA ILE A 774 -8.66 40.77 8.36
C ILE A 774 -8.49 40.99 6.84
N CYS A 775 -9.34 40.33 6.03
CA CYS A 775 -9.32 40.48 4.58
C CYS A 775 -9.52 41.95 4.16
N MET A 776 -10.56 42.61 4.68
CA MET A 776 -10.83 44.03 4.41
C MET A 776 -9.68 44.94 4.81
N GLN A 777 -9.05 44.68 5.95
CA GLN A 777 -7.93 45.47 6.43
C GLN A 777 -6.76 45.38 5.42
N MET A 778 -6.35 44.17 5.06
CA MET A 778 -5.25 43.95 4.13
C MET A 778 -5.55 44.51 2.73
N LEU A 779 -6.77 44.36 2.23
CA LEU A 779 -7.19 44.96 0.96
C LEU A 779 -7.16 46.50 1.00
N THR A 780 -7.58 47.09 2.11
CA THR A 780 -7.51 48.56 2.30
C THR A 780 -6.06 49.05 2.34
N GLU A 781 -5.18 48.30 3.00
CA GLU A 781 -3.73 48.56 3.03
C GLU A 781 -3.08 48.42 1.64
N ALA A 782 -3.61 47.54 0.79
CA ALA A 782 -3.24 47.39 -0.62
C ALA A 782 -3.95 48.39 -1.57
N GLU A 783 -4.67 49.39 -1.04
CA GLU A 783 -5.44 50.38 -1.80
C GLU A 783 -6.56 49.78 -2.69
N ILE A 784 -7.05 48.58 -2.37
CA ILE A 784 -8.14 47.90 -3.07
C ILE A 784 -9.48 48.24 -2.40
N THR A 785 -10.40 48.80 -3.19
CA THR A 785 -11.74 49.16 -2.72
C THR A 785 -12.53 47.90 -2.36
N ASN A 786 -13.04 47.84 -1.12
CA ASN A 786 -13.78 46.69 -0.61
C ASN A 786 -15.08 47.12 0.09
N THR A 787 -16.14 46.31 -0.04
CA THR A 787 -17.48 46.57 0.49
C THR A 787 -18.00 45.35 1.30
N PRO A 788 -18.32 45.51 2.59
CA PRO A 788 -18.88 44.42 3.40
C PRO A 788 -20.40 44.27 3.25
N PHE A 789 -20.86 43.02 3.17
CA PHE A 789 -22.27 42.61 3.16
C PHE A 789 -22.48 41.58 4.29
N ALA A 790 -22.67 42.06 5.52
CA ALA A 790 -22.56 41.26 6.75
C ALA A 790 -23.90 40.71 7.31
N SER A 791 -25.03 41.01 6.65
CA SER A 791 -26.38 40.54 7.03
C SER A 791 -27.13 39.99 5.81
N VAL A 792 -28.03 39.02 6.03
CA VAL A 792 -28.98 38.53 4.99
C VAL A 792 -29.86 39.63 4.41
N ASP A 793 -30.09 40.72 5.14
CA ASP A 793 -30.81 41.90 4.63
C ASP A 793 -30.03 42.60 3.51
N ASN A 794 -28.74 42.30 3.34
CA ASN A 794 -27.89 42.85 2.29
C ASN A 794 -27.94 42.07 0.98
N ASN A 795 -28.64 40.93 0.89
CA ASN A 795 -28.66 40.06 -0.30
C ASN A 795 -29.09 40.78 -1.59
N ALA A 796 -30.07 41.68 -1.50
CA ALA A 796 -30.52 42.46 -2.65
C ALA A 796 -29.46 43.47 -3.12
N ALA A 797 -28.80 44.14 -2.18
CA ALA A 797 -27.73 45.10 -2.49
C ALA A 797 -26.47 44.40 -3.01
N LEU A 798 -26.18 43.18 -2.52
CA LEU A 798 -25.09 42.36 -3.05
C LEU A 798 -25.35 41.95 -4.50
N ALA A 799 -26.56 41.51 -4.82
CA ALA A 799 -26.92 41.15 -6.20
C ALA A 799 -26.90 42.35 -7.16
N GLU A 800 -27.30 43.54 -6.69
CA GLU A 800 -27.13 44.79 -7.44
C GLU A 800 -25.64 45.11 -7.66
N TRP A 801 -24.81 44.96 -6.62
CA TRP A 801 -23.36 45.14 -6.76
C TRP A 801 -22.76 44.17 -7.78
N VAL A 802 -23.08 42.88 -7.74
CA VAL A 802 -22.56 41.89 -8.70
C VAL A 802 -23.00 42.26 -10.12
N SER A 803 -24.30 42.56 -10.32
CA SER A 803 -24.84 42.90 -11.64
C SER A 803 -24.23 44.17 -12.23
N ASP A 804 -23.97 45.19 -11.41
CA ASP A 804 -23.36 46.45 -11.84
C ASP A 804 -21.88 46.27 -12.25
N ARG A 805 -21.23 45.21 -11.75
CA ARG A 805 -19.80 44.96 -11.91
C ARG A 805 -19.50 43.96 -13.03
N THR A 806 -20.42 43.05 -13.32
CA THR A 806 -20.36 42.17 -14.48
C THR A 806 -20.09 42.93 -15.80
N ASN A 807 -19.02 42.59 -16.52
CA ASN A 807 -18.64 43.17 -17.81
C ASN A 807 -18.47 44.71 -17.78
N ASN A 808 -18.00 45.26 -16.66
CA ASN A 808 -17.65 46.68 -16.54
C ASN A 808 -16.23 47.00 -17.08
N GLY A 809 -15.48 45.98 -17.50
CA GLY A 809 -14.11 46.10 -18.02
C GLY A 809 -13.05 46.17 -16.91
N LYS A 810 -13.38 45.70 -15.71
CA LYS A 810 -12.50 45.62 -14.55
C LYS A 810 -12.64 44.27 -13.88
N LEU A 811 -11.57 43.81 -13.24
CA LEU A 811 -11.61 42.60 -12.44
C LEU A 811 -12.26 42.87 -11.09
N ASP A 812 -13.47 42.37 -10.86
CA ASP A 812 -14.16 42.45 -9.59
C ASP A 812 -14.12 41.09 -8.86
N VAL A 813 -14.12 41.10 -7.51
CA VAL A 813 -14.05 39.87 -6.70
C VAL A 813 -15.18 39.79 -5.69
N LEU A 814 -15.89 38.67 -5.68
CA LEU A 814 -16.87 38.30 -4.65
C LEU A 814 -16.28 37.25 -3.71
N VAL A 815 -16.14 37.58 -2.43
CA VAL A 815 -15.70 36.67 -1.37
C VAL A 815 -16.90 36.17 -0.57
N LEU A 816 -17.06 34.84 -0.49
CA LEU A 816 -18.12 34.16 0.24
C LEU A 816 -17.56 33.38 1.43
N TYR A 817 -18.10 33.61 2.63
CA TYR A 817 -17.78 32.86 3.84
C TYR A 817 -18.82 31.80 4.21
N GLY A 818 -19.86 31.61 3.39
CA GLY A 818 -21.01 30.84 3.82
C GLY A 818 -21.96 30.46 2.71
N TYR A 819 -23.24 30.73 2.95
CA TYR A 819 -24.32 30.33 2.05
C TYR A 819 -24.22 31.15 0.77
N TYR A 820 -24.48 30.50 -0.36
CA TYR A 820 -24.62 31.20 -1.63
C TYR A 820 -25.98 31.90 -1.68
N PRO A 821 -26.04 33.24 -1.75
CA PRO A 821 -27.30 33.97 -1.66
C PRO A 821 -28.26 33.64 -2.81
N ASP A 822 -29.52 33.38 -2.48
CA ASP A 822 -30.59 33.10 -3.45
C ASP A 822 -30.79 34.20 -4.51
N THR A 823 -30.35 35.43 -4.21
CA THR A 823 -30.41 36.58 -5.13
C THR A 823 -29.29 36.57 -6.17
N LEU A 824 -28.20 35.85 -5.92
CA LEU A 824 -27.13 35.59 -6.90
C LEU A 824 -27.42 34.34 -7.71
N TYR A 825 -27.97 33.30 -7.05
CA TYR A 825 -28.33 32.04 -7.67
C TYR A 825 -29.54 31.41 -6.98
N PRO A 826 -30.69 31.29 -7.66
CA PRO A 826 -31.92 30.76 -7.07
C PRO A 826 -31.76 29.37 -6.44
N ALA A 827 -32.17 29.25 -5.18
CA ALA A 827 -32.08 28.01 -4.41
C ALA A 827 -32.77 26.81 -5.09
N GLY A 828 -32.28 25.61 -4.81
CA GLY A 828 -32.74 24.35 -5.41
C GLY A 828 -32.35 24.19 -6.87
N ASN A 829 -31.29 24.89 -7.33
CA ASN A 829 -30.82 24.83 -8.71
C ASN A 829 -31.89 25.20 -9.76
N THR A 830 -32.75 26.17 -9.44
CA THR A 830 -33.94 26.48 -10.26
C THR A 830 -33.67 27.36 -11.47
N MET A 831 -32.46 27.91 -11.59
CA MET A 831 -32.00 28.71 -12.71
C MET A 831 -30.51 28.40 -12.98
N PRO A 832 -30.21 27.25 -13.63
CA PRO A 832 -28.85 26.83 -13.91
C PRO A 832 -28.12 27.74 -14.91
N ASP A 833 -28.89 28.39 -15.81
CA ASP A 833 -28.37 29.30 -16.82
C ASP A 833 -28.90 30.74 -16.65
N GLY A 834 -28.05 31.73 -16.91
CA GLY A 834 -28.33 33.16 -16.86
C GLY A 834 -28.58 33.75 -15.47
N SER A 835 -28.13 33.10 -14.40
CA SER A 835 -28.20 33.67 -13.04
C SER A 835 -27.23 34.85 -12.86
N VAL A 836 -27.43 35.69 -11.84
CA VAL A 836 -26.57 36.88 -11.61
C VAL A 836 -25.13 36.46 -11.35
N GLY A 837 -24.91 35.43 -10.53
CA GLY A 837 -23.56 34.96 -10.22
C GLY A 837 -22.89 34.23 -11.39
N GLU A 838 -23.66 33.53 -12.22
CA GLU A 838 -23.15 32.89 -13.43
C GLU A 838 -22.74 33.91 -14.48
N LEU A 839 -23.58 34.91 -14.77
CA LEU A 839 -23.22 36.00 -15.68
C LEU A 839 -21.97 36.76 -15.22
N PHE A 840 -21.73 36.82 -13.91
CA PHE A 840 -20.51 37.39 -13.33
C PHE A 840 -19.29 36.54 -13.65
N ILE A 841 -19.31 35.21 -13.53
CA ILE A 841 -18.15 34.39 -13.90
C ILE A 841 -18.03 34.13 -15.41
N GLU A 842 -19.10 34.33 -16.17
CA GLU A 842 -19.08 34.29 -17.64
C GLU A 842 -18.62 35.61 -18.27
N SER A 843 -18.33 36.62 -17.45
CA SER A 843 -17.88 37.93 -17.91
C SER A 843 -16.48 37.86 -18.51
N THR A 844 -16.21 38.72 -19.48
CA THR A 844 -14.88 38.79 -20.15
C THR A 844 -13.88 39.67 -19.42
N ASP A 845 -14.29 40.33 -18.34
CA ASP A 845 -13.40 41.10 -17.47
C ASP A 845 -12.76 40.26 -16.36
N GLY A 846 -13.04 38.95 -16.34
CA GLY A 846 -12.27 37.97 -15.60
C GLY A 846 -12.62 37.87 -14.12
N ASP A 847 -13.82 38.34 -13.76
CA ASP A 847 -14.36 38.42 -12.41
C ASP A 847 -14.23 37.10 -11.62
N VAL A 848 -14.10 37.21 -10.30
CA VAL A 848 -13.74 36.08 -9.43
C VAL A 848 -14.80 35.85 -8.37
N ILE A 849 -15.24 34.60 -8.20
CA ILE A 849 -15.90 34.17 -6.97
C ILE A 849 -14.94 33.32 -6.14
N LEU A 850 -14.60 33.82 -4.95
CA LEU A 850 -13.76 33.14 -3.97
C LEU A 850 -14.64 32.62 -2.83
N ASN A 851 -14.49 31.34 -2.46
CA ASN A 851 -15.34 30.72 -1.44
C ASN A 851 -14.54 30.03 -0.32
N HIS A 852 -14.89 30.34 0.93
CA HIS A 852 -14.33 29.74 2.15
C HIS A 852 -15.22 28.69 2.83
N ALA A 853 -16.41 28.43 2.27
CA ALA A 853 -17.45 27.63 2.90
C ALA A 853 -17.57 26.21 2.31
N ASP A 854 -18.55 25.43 2.79
CA ASP A 854 -18.77 24.05 2.36
C ASP A 854 -19.18 23.99 0.92
N TRP A 855 -18.46 23.12 0.19
CA TRP A 855 -18.64 22.72 -1.20
C TRP A 855 -19.17 23.88 -2.05
N MET A 856 -18.31 24.48 -2.87
CA MET A 856 -18.62 25.76 -3.51
C MET A 856 -19.99 25.72 -4.21
N PHE A 857 -20.87 26.67 -3.85
CA PHE A 857 -22.27 26.79 -4.32
C PHE A 857 -23.29 25.72 -3.86
N TYR A 858 -22.90 24.80 -2.97
CA TYR A 858 -23.77 23.71 -2.50
C TYR A 858 -24.90 24.21 -1.58
N VAL A 859 -24.58 25.07 -0.61
CA VAL A 859 -25.53 25.52 0.42
C VAL A 859 -26.18 26.85 0.04
N SER A 860 -27.50 26.86 0.01
CA SER A 860 -28.38 28.03 -0.16
C SER A 860 -29.59 27.90 0.77
N SER A 861 -30.63 28.74 0.67
CA SER A 861 -31.81 28.60 1.54
C SER A 861 -32.55 27.26 1.36
N ALA A 862 -32.46 26.69 0.15
CA ALA A 862 -32.80 25.31 -0.18
C ALA A 862 -31.64 24.72 -0.99
N THR A 863 -30.86 23.84 -0.37
CA THR A 863 -29.59 23.28 -0.87
C THR A 863 -29.60 23.02 -2.39
N ASN A 864 -28.63 23.63 -3.09
CA ASN A 864 -28.41 23.41 -4.53
C ASN A 864 -27.74 22.05 -4.80
N GLY A 865 -26.97 21.56 -3.83
CA GLY A 865 -26.25 20.28 -3.94
C GLY A 865 -25.09 20.36 -4.93
N GLN A 866 -24.61 19.20 -5.38
CA GLN A 866 -23.54 19.08 -6.39
C GLN A 866 -23.84 19.87 -7.68
N LEU A 867 -25.11 19.92 -8.08
CA LEU A 867 -25.55 20.62 -9.29
C LEU A 867 -25.23 22.12 -9.27
N GLY A 868 -25.09 22.74 -8.10
CA GLY A 868 -24.78 24.17 -8.01
C GLY A 868 -23.44 24.53 -8.64
N LEU A 869 -22.38 23.75 -8.37
CA LEU A 869 -21.06 23.97 -8.97
C LEU A 869 -21.03 23.53 -10.44
N GLU A 870 -21.67 22.40 -10.75
CA GLU A 870 -21.77 21.86 -12.11
C GLU A 870 -22.41 22.87 -13.07
N SER A 871 -23.53 23.49 -12.67
CA SER A 871 -24.19 24.52 -13.47
C SER A 871 -23.33 25.78 -13.62
N MET A 872 -22.66 26.24 -12.55
CA MET A 872 -21.77 27.41 -12.62
C MET A 872 -20.53 27.20 -13.50
N MET A 873 -20.15 25.95 -13.79
CA MET A 873 -19.00 25.63 -14.63
C MET A 873 -19.37 25.07 -16.00
N ASP A 874 -20.65 24.88 -16.32
CA ASP A 874 -21.08 24.09 -17.48
C ASP A 874 -20.45 22.70 -17.56
N LEU A 875 -20.24 22.05 -16.41
CA LEU A 875 -19.65 20.71 -16.29
C LEU A 875 -20.65 19.71 -15.72
N THR A 876 -20.49 18.42 -16.06
CA THR A 876 -21.32 17.33 -15.53
C THR A 876 -20.48 16.31 -14.77
N GLY A 877 -20.95 15.81 -13.62
CA GLY A 877 -20.25 14.80 -12.84
C GLY A 877 -19.08 15.35 -12.00
N PHE A 878 -19.09 16.65 -11.69
CA PHE A 878 -18.03 17.32 -10.94
C PHE A 878 -18.27 17.15 -9.43
N ASN A 879 -17.45 16.34 -8.77
CA ASN A 879 -17.64 15.94 -7.37
C ASN A 879 -16.56 16.51 -6.44
N LEU A 880 -16.97 17.17 -5.35
CA LEU A 880 -16.08 17.64 -4.27
C LEU A 880 -16.23 16.82 -2.97
N GLY A 881 -16.95 15.69 -2.99
CA GLY A 881 -17.23 14.83 -1.84
C GLY A 881 -16.04 14.02 -1.31
N TYR A 882 -14.84 14.58 -1.34
CA TYR A 882 -13.68 14.10 -0.60
C TYR A 882 -13.80 14.56 0.87
N ASP A 883 -12.89 14.12 1.76
CA ASP A 883 -12.84 14.57 3.16
C ASP A 883 -11.39 14.38 3.68
N ASN A 884 -10.95 15.23 4.63
CA ASN A 884 -9.67 15.11 5.34
C ASN A 884 -8.43 14.83 4.46
N THR A 885 -8.39 15.40 3.25
CA THR A 885 -7.32 15.14 2.27
C THR A 885 -6.12 16.06 2.55
N PRO A 886 -4.93 15.52 2.87
CA PRO A 886 -3.74 16.35 3.07
C PRO A 886 -3.35 17.06 1.76
N VAL A 887 -3.17 18.37 1.85
CA VAL A 887 -2.68 19.21 0.76
C VAL A 887 -1.47 20.01 1.23
N PHE A 888 -0.45 20.08 0.37
CA PHE A 888 0.83 20.72 0.65
C PHE A 888 1.00 21.95 -0.23
N VAL A 889 1.51 23.03 0.36
CA VAL A 889 1.72 24.31 -0.31
C VAL A 889 2.74 24.14 -1.44
N THR A 890 2.35 24.54 -2.65
CA THR A 890 3.24 24.55 -3.80
C THR A 890 4.17 25.75 -3.74
N ALA A 891 5.28 25.71 -4.50
CA ALA A 891 6.15 26.88 -4.62
C ALA A 891 5.41 28.11 -5.18
N GLU A 892 4.45 27.89 -6.09
CA GLU A 892 3.58 28.95 -6.64
C GLU A 892 2.61 29.46 -5.57
N GLY A 893 2.05 28.57 -4.75
CA GLY A 893 1.18 28.95 -3.64
C GLY A 893 1.87 29.78 -2.56
N ALA A 894 3.08 29.40 -2.16
CA ALA A 894 3.86 30.15 -1.19
C ALA A 894 4.24 31.56 -1.69
N ALA A 895 4.36 31.74 -3.01
CA ALA A 895 4.62 33.03 -3.64
C ALA A 895 3.36 33.90 -3.73
N ILE A 896 2.20 33.30 -4.05
CA ILE A 896 0.92 34.01 -4.19
C ILE A 896 0.32 34.36 -2.83
N ALA A 897 0.34 33.41 -1.89
CA ALA A 897 -0.26 33.53 -0.57
C ALA A 897 0.74 33.13 0.54
N PRO A 898 1.64 34.04 0.95
CA PRO A 898 2.62 33.77 1.99
C PRO A 898 2.04 33.35 3.35
N SER A 899 0.77 33.66 3.63
CA SER A 899 0.08 33.23 4.84
C SER A 899 -0.46 31.79 4.77
N LEU A 900 -0.39 31.14 3.61
CA LEU A 900 -0.84 29.77 3.39
C LEU A 900 0.16 28.76 3.95
N GLY A 901 -0.31 27.84 4.79
CA GLY A 901 0.45 26.67 5.26
C GLY A 901 -0.23 25.36 4.86
N ASP A 902 0.48 24.24 5.00
CA ASP A 902 -0.05 22.90 4.74
C ASP A 902 -1.25 22.60 5.65
N PHE A 903 -2.29 21.94 5.11
CA PHE A 903 -3.52 21.67 5.84
C PHE A 903 -4.27 20.43 5.30
N GLN A 904 -5.35 20.04 5.97
CA GLN A 904 -6.27 19.00 5.48
C GLN A 904 -7.48 19.64 4.84
N SER A 905 -7.69 19.40 3.56
CA SER A 905 -8.85 19.88 2.81
C SER A 905 -10.02 18.88 2.92
N ASP A 906 -11.21 19.37 3.27
CA ASP A 906 -12.43 18.56 3.19
C ASP A 906 -13.03 18.61 1.77
N ARG A 907 -12.72 19.59 0.93
CA ARG A 907 -13.30 19.70 -0.43
C ARG A 907 -12.24 20.06 -1.48
N PRO A 908 -11.14 19.30 -1.60
CA PRO A 908 -10.13 19.61 -2.59
C PRO A 908 -10.69 19.47 -4.00
N PHE A 909 -10.24 20.35 -4.89
CA PHE A 909 -10.74 20.47 -6.25
C PHE A 909 -10.09 19.42 -7.17
N PRO A 910 -10.86 18.58 -7.89
CA PRO A 910 -10.31 17.57 -8.78
C PRO A 910 -9.86 18.20 -10.11
N LEU A 911 -8.54 18.32 -10.30
CA LEU A 911 -7.96 18.98 -11.47
C LEU A 911 -8.26 18.23 -12.77
N ALA A 912 -8.34 16.89 -12.72
CA ALA A 912 -8.64 16.06 -13.88
C ALA A 912 -10.10 16.17 -14.38
N SER A 913 -11.00 16.70 -13.55
CA SER A 913 -12.40 16.92 -13.90
C SER A 913 -12.63 18.26 -14.60
N LEU A 914 -11.59 19.10 -14.71
CA LEU A 914 -11.63 20.31 -15.52
C LEU A 914 -11.76 19.95 -17.00
N GLY A 915 -12.61 20.69 -17.72
CA GLY A 915 -12.91 20.46 -19.11
C GLY A 915 -13.56 21.67 -19.74
N ASN A 916 -13.98 21.54 -21.01
CA ASN A 916 -14.43 22.68 -21.83
C ASN A 916 -13.34 23.77 -21.85
N ALA A 917 -13.68 24.99 -21.46
CA ALA A 917 -12.74 26.10 -21.36
C ALA A 917 -12.12 26.23 -19.95
N TRP A 918 -12.53 25.41 -18.97
CA TRP A 918 -12.00 25.51 -17.61
C TRP A 918 -10.61 24.90 -17.47
N PHE A 919 -9.69 25.64 -16.87
CA PHE A 919 -8.34 25.16 -16.54
C PHE A 919 -7.83 25.77 -15.21
N ALA A 920 -6.84 25.12 -14.59
CA ALA A 920 -6.20 25.67 -13.40
C ALA A 920 -5.24 26.81 -13.78
N GLU A 921 -5.56 28.02 -13.35
CA GLU A 921 -4.72 29.21 -13.53
C GLU A 921 -3.54 29.17 -12.56
N ALA A 922 -3.79 28.84 -11.29
CA ALA A 922 -2.77 28.68 -10.25
C ALA A 922 -3.18 27.59 -9.25
N VAL A 923 -2.25 26.71 -8.91
CA VAL A 923 -2.43 25.64 -7.92
C VAL A 923 -1.62 25.99 -6.68
N LEU A 924 -2.27 26.47 -5.62
CA LEU A 924 -1.57 27.01 -4.46
C LEU A 924 -1.21 25.92 -3.44
N ALA A 925 -2.05 24.89 -3.29
CA ALA A 925 -1.70 23.69 -2.54
C ALA A 925 -2.35 22.45 -3.19
N GLN A 926 -1.69 21.31 -3.09
CA GLN A 926 -2.12 20.07 -3.73
C GLN A 926 -1.74 18.83 -2.92
N ASN A 927 -2.46 17.73 -3.14
CA ASN A 927 -2.13 16.44 -2.55
C ASN A 927 -0.87 15.84 -3.18
N THR A 928 -0.35 14.75 -2.58
CA THR A 928 0.89 14.11 -3.05
C THR A 928 0.81 13.60 -4.49
N SER A 929 -0.37 13.23 -4.98
CA SER A 929 -0.55 12.79 -6.37
C SER A 929 -0.63 13.95 -7.37
N GLY A 930 -0.83 15.18 -6.89
CA GLY A 930 -1.10 16.36 -7.72
C GLY A 930 -2.48 16.36 -8.39
N ALA A 931 -3.36 15.39 -8.07
CA ALA A 931 -4.67 15.27 -8.70
C ALA A 931 -5.74 16.16 -8.04
N LEU A 932 -5.57 16.44 -6.75
CA LEU A 932 -6.52 17.18 -5.92
C LEU A 932 -5.84 18.44 -5.37
N ALA A 933 -6.49 19.60 -5.50
CA ALA A 933 -5.89 20.89 -5.16
C ALA A 933 -6.81 21.80 -4.35
N GLU A 934 -6.26 22.42 -3.32
CA GLU A 934 -6.89 23.54 -2.61
C GLU A 934 -5.84 24.28 -1.76
N PRO A 935 -5.76 25.62 -1.80
CA PRO A 935 -6.49 26.50 -2.71
C PRO A 935 -6.08 26.32 -4.17
N VAL A 936 -7.02 26.54 -5.07
CA VAL A 936 -6.77 26.58 -6.52
C VAL A 936 -7.56 27.75 -7.12
N ILE A 937 -6.99 28.40 -8.13
CA ILE A 937 -7.69 29.38 -8.96
C ILE A 937 -7.94 28.69 -10.29
N VAL A 938 -9.21 28.46 -10.62
CA VAL A 938 -9.62 27.90 -11.91
C VAL A 938 -10.28 28.98 -12.75
N ARG A 939 -10.03 28.95 -14.06
CA ARG A 939 -10.46 29.97 -15.00
C ARG A 939 -11.19 29.35 -16.16
N ASP A 940 -12.24 30.02 -16.61
CA ASP A 940 -13.05 29.66 -17.77
C ASP A 940 -12.55 30.38 -19.04
N GLY A 941 -11.53 29.83 -19.70
CA GLY A 941 -10.98 30.41 -20.92
C GLY A 941 -10.50 31.86 -20.72
N ASN A 942 -11.10 32.80 -21.45
CA ASN A 942 -10.87 34.25 -21.30
C ASN A 942 -11.94 34.96 -20.44
N ARG A 943 -12.76 34.19 -19.71
CA ARG A 943 -13.81 34.67 -18.82
C ARG A 943 -13.33 34.67 -17.36
N GLY A 944 -14.27 34.62 -16.42
CA GLY A 944 -14.08 34.68 -14.99
C GLY A 944 -13.42 33.46 -14.36
N ARG A 945 -13.35 33.51 -13.03
CA ARG A 945 -12.59 32.59 -12.18
C ARG A 945 -13.40 32.12 -10.99
N LEU A 946 -13.08 30.91 -10.55
CA LEU A 946 -13.53 30.38 -9.27
C LEU A 946 -12.31 30.05 -8.41
N ALA A 947 -12.41 30.34 -7.11
CA ALA A 947 -11.33 30.11 -6.16
C ALA A 947 -11.86 29.50 -4.85
N PRO A 948 -11.89 28.16 -4.71
CA PRO A 948 -12.07 27.52 -3.40
C PRO A 948 -10.82 27.74 -2.52
N VAL A 949 -11.05 28.19 -1.28
CA VAL A 949 -9.97 28.52 -0.33
C VAL A 949 -10.37 28.06 1.08
N TYR A 950 -9.70 27.05 1.64
CA TYR A 950 -10.00 26.49 2.97
C TYR A 950 -11.45 26.03 3.13
N GLN A 951 -11.93 25.13 2.29
CA GLN A 951 -13.21 24.45 2.43
C GLN A 951 -13.08 23.32 3.46
N THR A 952 -12.80 23.71 4.72
CA THR A 952 -12.52 22.82 5.86
C THR A 952 -13.39 23.15 7.06
N MET A 953 -13.80 22.12 7.81
CA MET A 953 -14.66 22.27 8.97
C MET A 953 -13.90 22.75 10.22
N SER A 954 -14.28 23.90 10.78
CA SER A 954 -13.95 24.32 12.16
C SER A 954 -12.45 24.41 12.53
N GLU A 955 -11.57 24.65 11.56
CA GLU A 955 -10.14 24.92 11.78
C GLU A 955 -9.86 26.43 11.88
N ASP A 956 -8.87 26.81 12.69
CA ASP A 956 -8.39 28.18 12.86
C ASP A 956 -7.44 28.59 11.71
N ASN A 957 -7.94 28.51 10.48
CA ASN A 957 -7.19 28.81 9.27
C ASN A 957 -7.18 30.32 8.97
N PRO A 958 -6.08 30.87 8.43
CA PRO A 958 -5.94 32.29 8.09
C PRO A 958 -6.72 32.68 6.81
N LYS A 959 -8.01 32.34 6.75
CA LYS A 959 -8.91 32.52 5.59
C LYS A 959 -8.85 33.94 5.02
N GLY A 960 -8.97 34.95 5.89
CA GLY A 960 -8.99 36.36 5.48
C GLY A 960 -7.66 36.86 4.93
N ALA A 961 -6.54 36.43 5.51
CA ALA A 961 -5.21 36.83 5.04
C ALA A 961 -4.89 36.21 3.68
N VAL A 962 -5.12 34.89 3.55
CA VAL A 962 -4.91 34.17 2.28
C VAL A 962 -5.81 34.70 1.16
N ALA A 963 -7.08 35.02 1.46
CA ALA A 963 -7.96 35.64 0.46
C ALA A 963 -7.45 37.00 0.01
N ALA A 964 -7.01 37.87 0.94
CA ALA A 964 -6.46 39.17 0.58
C ALA A 964 -5.19 39.08 -0.26
N GLU A 965 -4.30 38.13 0.03
CA GLU A 965 -3.08 37.86 -0.75
C GLU A 965 -3.41 37.39 -2.18
N ILE A 966 -4.32 36.41 -2.32
CA ILE A 966 -4.82 35.94 -3.62
C ILE A 966 -5.42 37.09 -4.43
N ILE A 967 -6.28 37.91 -3.80
CA ILE A 967 -6.94 39.03 -4.46
C ILE A 967 -5.91 40.09 -4.88
N THR A 968 -4.92 40.38 -4.04
CA THR A 968 -3.86 41.35 -4.36
C THR A 968 -3.06 40.89 -5.57
N TRP A 969 -2.68 39.61 -5.62
CA TRP A 969 -2.00 39.01 -6.77
C TRP A 969 -2.85 39.05 -8.05
N LEU A 970 -4.14 38.75 -7.94
CA LEU A 970 -5.08 38.85 -9.07
C LEU A 970 -5.19 40.28 -9.60
N MET A 971 -5.28 41.27 -8.71
CA MET A 971 -5.40 42.69 -9.05
C MET A 971 -4.11 43.26 -9.65
N ASP A 972 -2.93 42.83 -9.20
CA ASP A 972 -1.64 43.30 -9.76
C ASP A 972 -1.52 42.99 -11.26
N LYS A 973 -2.06 41.83 -11.69
CA LYS A 973 -2.12 41.42 -13.11
C LYS A 973 -2.96 42.35 -14.00
N THR A 974 -3.86 43.15 -13.42
CA THR A 974 -4.77 44.03 -14.18
C THR A 974 -4.14 45.41 -14.49
N SER A 975 -3.05 45.77 -13.81
CA SER A 975 -2.47 47.12 -13.89
C SER A 975 -1.71 47.41 -15.19
N GLY A 976 -1.45 46.41 -16.04
CA GLY A 976 -0.35 46.51 -17.01
C GLY A 976 0.97 46.93 -16.36
N GLY A 977 1.10 46.66 -15.05
CA GLY A 977 2.27 47.00 -14.26
C GLY A 977 3.38 46.08 -14.68
N GLU A 978 4.42 46.63 -15.30
CA GLU A 978 5.67 45.91 -15.36
C GLU A 978 6.04 45.43 -13.95
N PRO A 979 6.60 44.20 -13.81
CA PRO A 979 7.13 43.75 -12.53
C PRO A 979 8.04 44.85 -11.96
N PRO A 980 8.12 45.02 -10.62
CA PRO A 980 8.76 46.16 -10.00
C PRO A 980 10.11 46.42 -10.66
N THR A 981 10.18 47.52 -11.43
CA THR A 981 11.39 47.83 -12.23
C THR A 981 12.62 47.96 -11.35
N ASN A 982 12.45 48.12 -10.03
CA ASN A 982 13.53 48.04 -9.05
C ASN A 982 13.09 47.35 -7.73
N ILE A 983 13.98 46.53 -7.15
CA ILE A 983 13.92 46.00 -5.78
C ILE A 983 14.81 46.86 -4.88
N TYR A 984 14.27 47.32 -3.75
CA TYR A 984 14.96 48.21 -2.81
C TYR A 984 15.70 47.44 -1.71
N VAL A 985 17.01 47.70 -1.58
CA VAL A 985 17.90 47.00 -0.63
C VAL A 985 18.66 48.01 0.24
N LEU A 986 18.70 47.76 1.55
CA LEU A 986 19.57 48.43 2.51
C LEU A 986 20.62 47.41 2.98
N MET A 987 21.83 47.49 2.46
CA MET A 987 22.85 46.46 2.70
C MET A 987 23.21 46.36 4.18
N GLY A 988 23.26 45.13 4.70
CA GLY A 988 23.58 44.81 6.09
C GLY A 988 22.43 44.92 7.08
N ASN A 989 21.21 45.33 6.66
CA ASN A 989 20.01 45.33 7.50
C ASN A 989 19.34 43.96 7.43
N VAL A 990 19.60 43.12 8.42
CA VAL A 990 19.17 41.72 8.48
C VAL A 990 17.91 41.57 9.34
N ASN A 991 17.77 42.39 10.38
CA ASN A 991 16.67 42.29 11.35
C ASN A 991 15.48 43.22 11.06
N THR A 992 15.54 43.96 9.94
CA THR A 992 14.55 44.91 9.42
C THR A 992 14.19 46.10 10.30
N ASP A 993 15.03 46.46 11.26
CA ASP A 993 14.76 47.59 12.15
C ASP A 993 15.14 48.98 11.56
N THR A 994 15.43 49.00 10.25
CA THR A 994 15.84 50.17 9.44
C THR A 994 17.22 50.74 9.80
N LYS A 995 17.98 50.06 10.65
CA LYS A 995 19.36 50.41 10.98
C LYS A 995 20.29 49.29 10.52
N VAL A 996 21.57 49.61 10.49
CA VAL A 996 22.64 48.63 10.30
C VAL A 996 23.55 48.76 11.51
N ASP A 997 23.38 47.86 12.47
CA ASP A 997 24.14 47.81 13.70
C ASP A 997 24.49 46.38 14.13
N ILE A 998 24.96 46.20 15.36
CA ILE A 998 25.44 44.88 15.83
C ILE A 998 24.30 43.84 15.89
N ALA A 999 23.04 44.28 16.00
CA ALA A 999 21.89 43.40 16.03
C ALA A 999 21.69 42.63 14.72
N ASP A 1000 22.11 43.20 13.59
CA ASP A 1000 22.04 42.55 12.28
C ASP A 1000 22.99 41.37 12.15
N ALA A 1001 24.25 41.55 12.58
CA ALA A 1001 25.21 40.46 12.61
C ALA A 1001 24.78 39.35 13.59
N ILE A 1002 24.17 39.71 14.72
CA ILE A 1002 23.62 38.73 15.68
C ILE A 1002 22.40 38.00 15.07
N ALA A 1003 21.52 38.70 14.37
CA ALA A 1003 20.37 38.10 13.70
C ALA A 1003 20.82 37.10 12.63
N LEU A 1004 21.80 37.46 11.81
CA LEU A 1004 22.35 36.59 10.77
C LEU A 1004 23.02 35.34 11.37
N LEU A 1005 23.86 35.50 12.40
CA LEU A 1005 24.50 34.36 13.07
C LEU A 1005 23.48 33.47 13.81
N GLY A 1006 22.44 34.08 14.38
CA GLY A 1006 21.32 33.36 15.00
C GLY A 1006 20.52 32.53 13.99
N TYR A 1007 20.35 33.04 12.78
CA TYR A 1007 19.77 32.28 11.67
C TYR A 1007 20.70 31.14 11.22
N LEU A 1008 21.97 31.43 10.95
CA LEU A 1008 22.93 30.45 10.40
C LEU A 1008 23.28 29.32 11.37
N PHE A 1009 23.39 29.61 12.67
CA PHE A 1009 23.94 28.66 13.65
C PHE A 1009 23.04 28.42 14.87
N GLY A 1010 21.93 29.14 14.98
CA GLY A 1010 21.04 29.06 16.14
C GLY A 1010 19.95 27.99 16.04
N GLY A 1011 19.92 27.14 15.00
CA GLY A 1011 18.89 26.11 14.84
C GLY A 1011 17.46 26.67 14.77
N GLY A 1012 17.28 27.86 14.20
CA GLY A 1012 15.99 28.55 14.13
C GLY A 1012 15.67 29.52 15.27
N LEU A 1013 16.61 29.80 16.18
CA LEU A 1013 16.43 30.79 17.28
C LEU A 1013 16.18 32.23 16.80
N LYS A 1014 16.46 32.53 15.52
CA LYS A 1014 16.11 33.79 14.86
C LYS A 1014 15.49 33.48 13.50
N PRO A 1015 14.49 34.26 13.06
CA PRO A 1015 13.86 34.07 11.75
C PRO A 1015 14.87 34.30 10.61
N PRO A 1016 14.64 33.71 9.43
CA PRO A 1016 15.45 33.98 8.25
C PRO A 1016 15.40 35.47 7.88
N PRO A 1017 16.46 36.02 7.25
CA PRO A 1017 16.42 37.37 6.71
C PRO A 1017 15.31 37.50 5.67
N VAL A 1018 14.39 38.45 5.86
CA VAL A 1018 13.29 38.71 4.90
C VAL A 1018 13.80 39.37 3.60
N CYS A 1019 15.02 39.91 3.62
CA CYS A 1019 15.75 40.36 2.44
C CYS A 1019 17.13 39.70 2.44
N ALA A 1020 17.21 38.51 1.86
CA ALA A 1020 18.45 37.73 1.81
C ALA A 1020 19.57 38.48 1.09
N LYS A 1021 19.24 39.28 0.08
CA LYS A 1021 20.20 40.13 -0.62
C LYS A 1021 20.73 41.27 0.23
N ALA A 1022 19.97 41.76 1.21
CA ALA A 1022 20.51 42.71 2.20
C ALA A 1022 21.49 42.02 3.17
N ALA A 1023 21.29 40.73 3.45
CA ALA A 1023 22.16 39.95 4.33
C ALA A 1023 23.43 39.44 3.63
N ASP A 1024 23.41 39.26 2.30
CA ASP A 1024 24.55 38.93 1.43
C ASP A 1024 25.48 40.14 1.27
N ALA A 1025 26.27 40.41 2.31
CA ALA A 1025 27.08 41.63 2.43
C ALA A 1025 28.36 41.60 1.58
N ASN A 1026 28.70 40.45 1.00
CA ASN A 1026 29.81 40.27 0.07
C ASN A 1026 29.38 40.06 -1.39
N ASP A 1027 28.07 40.03 -1.68
CA ASP A 1027 27.47 39.88 -3.00
C ASP A 1027 27.84 38.58 -3.74
N ASP A 1028 28.04 37.48 -3.01
CA ASP A 1028 28.43 36.18 -3.60
C ASP A 1028 27.26 35.19 -3.81
N ASN A 1029 26.03 35.65 -3.52
CA ASN A 1029 24.77 34.91 -3.57
C ASN A 1029 24.67 33.75 -2.57
N LYS A 1030 25.49 33.75 -1.51
CA LYS A 1030 25.40 32.83 -0.39
C LYS A 1030 25.29 33.62 0.90
N LEU A 1031 24.46 33.13 1.81
CA LEU A 1031 24.47 33.54 3.21
C LEU A 1031 25.33 32.58 4.01
N ASP A 1032 26.47 33.05 4.48
CA ASP A 1032 27.34 32.33 5.39
C ASP A 1032 28.06 33.25 6.40
N ILE A 1033 29.08 32.73 7.08
CA ILE A 1033 29.80 33.49 8.10
C ILE A 1033 30.57 34.70 7.52
N ALA A 1034 30.92 34.68 6.24
CA ALA A 1034 31.63 35.76 5.57
C ALA A 1034 30.79 37.04 5.55
N ASP A 1035 29.47 36.93 5.43
CA ASP A 1035 28.55 38.06 5.46
C ASP A 1035 28.48 38.73 6.83
N ALA A 1036 28.35 37.92 7.88
CA ALA A 1036 28.40 38.43 9.25
C ALA A 1036 29.74 39.12 9.54
N ILE A 1037 30.85 38.57 9.05
CA ILE A 1037 32.19 39.20 9.14
C ILE A 1037 32.22 40.52 8.37
N LYS A 1038 31.61 40.60 7.19
CA LYS A 1038 31.52 41.82 6.38
C LYS A 1038 30.70 42.92 7.06
N ILE A 1039 29.54 42.58 7.63
CA ILE A 1039 28.72 43.52 8.40
C ILE A 1039 29.52 44.05 9.61
N LEU A 1040 30.18 43.18 10.37
CA LEU A 1040 31.04 43.61 11.49
C LEU A 1040 32.24 44.45 11.03
N GLY A 1041 32.85 44.11 9.90
CA GLY A 1041 33.92 44.89 9.29
C GLY A 1041 33.47 46.28 8.87
N TYR A 1042 32.25 46.40 8.34
CA TYR A 1042 31.60 47.67 8.02
C TYR A 1042 31.38 48.53 9.26
N LEU A 1043 30.90 47.93 10.36
CA LEU A 1043 30.61 48.64 11.61
C LEU A 1043 31.87 49.12 12.35
N PHE A 1044 32.90 48.28 12.42
CA PHE A 1044 34.03 48.52 13.35
C PHE A 1044 35.37 48.82 12.66
N SER A 1045 35.53 48.45 11.40
CA SER A 1045 36.81 48.55 10.68
C SER A 1045 36.73 49.37 9.39
N GLN A 1046 35.60 50.06 9.14
CA GLN A 1046 35.35 50.85 7.93
C GLN A 1046 35.57 50.06 6.63
N GLN A 1047 35.37 48.74 6.69
CA GLN A 1047 35.43 47.88 5.50
C GLN A 1047 34.14 48.07 4.68
N PRO A 1048 34.22 48.14 3.35
CA PRO A 1048 33.02 48.24 2.55
C PRO A 1048 32.28 46.90 2.40
N MET A 1049 30.96 46.99 2.29
CA MET A 1049 30.08 45.93 1.76
C MET A 1049 29.90 46.12 0.25
N LEU A 1050 29.30 45.13 -0.41
CA LEU A 1050 28.96 45.20 -1.83
C LEU A 1050 27.44 45.23 -1.99
N ALA A 1051 26.96 46.09 -2.89
CA ALA A 1051 25.56 46.16 -3.31
C ALA A 1051 25.26 45.13 -4.41
N PRO A 1052 23.99 44.87 -4.75
CA PRO A 1052 23.61 43.95 -5.84
C PRO A 1052 24.21 44.29 -7.22
N ASP A 1053 24.60 45.54 -7.45
CA ASP A 1053 25.29 46.00 -8.67
C ASP A 1053 26.83 45.98 -8.52
N HIS A 1054 27.36 45.24 -7.55
CA HIS A 1054 28.75 45.22 -7.12
C HIS A 1054 29.33 46.58 -6.67
N SER A 1055 28.50 47.62 -6.52
CA SER A 1055 28.98 48.92 -6.09
C SER A 1055 29.34 48.92 -4.61
N THR A 1056 30.34 49.73 -4.25
CA THR A 1056 30.89 49.78 -2.89
C THR A 1056 29.95 50.51 -1.93
N ILE A 1057 29.57 49.84 -0.84
CA ILE A 1057 28.77 50.40 0.26
C ILE A 1057 29.65 50.74 1.46
N THR A 1058 29.51 51.97 1.93
CA THR A 1058 30.26 52.63 3.00
C THR A 1058 29.30 53.34 3.95
N ALA A 1059 29.76 53.75 5.13
CA ALA A 1059 28.94 54.49 6.08
C ALA A 1059 28.38 55.83 5.53
N ALA A 1060 28.95 56.36 4.44
CA ALA A 1060 28.50 57.60 3.82
C ALA A 1060 27.39 57.43 2.77
N ASN A 1061 27.18 56.21 2.25
CA ASN A 1061 26.26 55.95 1.13
C ASN A 1061 25.36 54.72 1.34
N ASN A 1062 25.38 54.09 2.51
CA ASN A 1062 24.44 53.01 2.81
C ASN A 1062 23.05 53.59 3.11
N THR A 1063 22.21 53.60 2.09
CA THR A 1063 20.81 54.03 2.12
C THR A 1063 19.96 52.96 1.46
N CYS A 1064 18.66 52.93 1.75
CA CYS A 1064 17.73 52.11 1.01
C CYS A 1064 17.72 52.54 -0.47
N LYS A 1065 18.25 51.70 -1.37
CA LYS A 1065 18.45 52.02 -2.79
C LYS A 1065 17.79 50.96 -3.67
N GLY A 1066 17.12 51.40 -4.74
CA GLY A 1066 16.52 50.53 -5.74
C GLY A 1066 17.56 50.01 -6.74
N TYR A 1067 17.47 48.72 -7.07
CA TYR A 1067 18.24 48.05 -8.12
C TYR A 1067 17.30 47.34 -9.07
N ALA A 1068 17.59 47.32 -10.36
CA ALA A 1068 16.69 46.73 -11.35
C ALA A 1068 16.41 45.25 -11.04
N ALA A 1069 15.14 44.84 -11.03
CA ALA A 1069 14.76 43.46 -10.68
C ALA A 1069 15.33 42.43 -11.67
N ASP A 1070 15.46 42.82 -12.94
CA ASP A 1070 16.07 42.06 -14.04
C ASP A 1070 17.54 42.47 -14.33
N GLY A 1071 18.10 43.35 -13.50
CA GLY A 1071 19.42 43.91 -13.73
C GLY A 1071 20.51 42.85 -13.68
N ILE A 1072 21.50 42.99 -14.56
CA ILE A 1072 22.68 42.11 -14.61
C ILE A 1072 23.90 42.88 -14.08
N ASP A 1073 24.64 42.27 -13.18
CA ASP A 1073 25.95 42.76 -12.77
C ASP A 1073 26.94 42.66 -13.93
N THR A 1074 27.40 43.83 -14.36
CA THR A 1074 28.41 43.95 -15.41
C THR A 1074 29.79 43.42 -15.00
N SER A 1075 30.02 43.19 -13.70
CA SER A 1075 31.29 42.72 -13.16
C SER A 1075 31.45 41.19 -13.24
N ASP A 1076 30.38 40.44 -13.00
CA ASP A 1076 30.41 38.97 -12.97
C ASP A 1076 29.36 38.28 -13.89
N GLY A 1077 28.52 39.06 -14.56
CA GLY A 1077 27.50 38.59 -15.50
C GLY A 1077 26.29 37.93 -14.85
N LYS A 1078 26.15 37.98 -13.52
CA LYS A 1078 25.02 37.39 -12.81
C LYS A 1078 23.89 38.40 -12.60
N PRO A 1079 22.63 37.94 -12.43
CA PRO A 1079 21.55 38.83 -12.03
C PRO A 1079 21.81 39.48 -10.67
N TYR A 1080 21.42 40.75 -10.50
CA TYR A 1080 21.37 41.46 -9.22
C TYR A 1080 20.57 40.66 -8.18
N PHE A 1081 19.51 39.99 -8.65
CA PHE A 1081 18.63 39.14 -7.86
C PHE A 1081 18.56 37.76 -8.51
N PRO A 1082 19.37 36.78 -8.07
CA PRO A 1082 19.24 35.39 -8.53
C PRO A 1082 17.88 34.82 -8.08
N VAL A 1083 17.44 33.67 -8.60
CA VAL A 1083 16.16 33.06 -8.18
C VAL A 1083 16.09 32.84 -6.66
N GLN A 1084 17.22 32.48 -6.03
CA GLN A 1084 17.36 32.35 -4.58
C GLN A 1084 18.77 32.76 -4.11
N VAL A 1085 18.86 33.19 -2.85
CA VAL A 1085 20.11 33.40 -2.10
C VAL A 1085 20.10 32.45 -0.91
N SER A 1086 20.97 31.42 -0.92
CA SER A 1086 20.96 30.33 0.08
C SER A 1086 19.57 29.73 0.38
N GLY A 1087 18.77 29.48 -0.66
CA GLY A 1087 17.43 28.88 -0.51
C GLY A 1087 16.32 29.86 -0.10
N LEU A 1088 16.64 31.13 0.12
CA LEU A 1088 15.66 32.18 0.45
C LEU A 1088 15.34 33.05 -0.79
N PRO A 1089 14.13 33.66 -0.84
CA PRO A 1089 13.83 34.70 -1.81
C PRO A 1089 14.85 35.85 -1.71
N PRO A 1090 15.28 36.44 -2.83
CA PRO A 1090 16.29 37.50 -2.83
C PRO A 1090 15.92 38.66 -1.93
N CYS A 1091 14.71 39.21 -2.05
CA CYS A 1091 14.11 40.07 -1.04
C CYS A 1091 12.58 39.94 -1.01
N ALA A 1092 12.06 39.15 -0.06
CA ALA A 1092 10.63 39.00 0.19
C ALA A 1092 10.00 40.29 0.72
N THR A 1093 10.74 41.09 1.49
CA THR A 1093 10.31 42.43 1.91
C THR A 1093 11.43 43.44 1.61
N PRO A 1094 11.34 44.22 0.52
CA PRO A 1094 12.28 45.29 0.22
C PRO A 1094 12.29 46.38 1.31
N CYS A 1095 13.40 47.09 1.46
CA CYS A 1095 13.41 48.27 2.33
C CYS A 1095 12.56 49.39 1.72
N VAL A 1096 12.03 50.28 2.57
CA VAL A 1096 11.28 51.46 2.13
C VAL A 1096 12.24 52.66 2.05
N PRO A 1097 12.29 53.40 0.91
CA PRO A 1097 13.20 54.54 0.68
C PRO A 1097 13.13 55.69 1.68
#